data_AF-A0A2H0RMB3-F1
#
_entry.id   AF-A0A2H0RMB3-F1
#
_cell.length_a   1.000
_cell.length_b   1.000
_cell.length_c   1.000
_cell.angle_alpha   90.00
_cell.angle_beta   90.00
_cell.angle_gamma   90.00
#
_symmetry.space_group_name_H-M   'P 1'
#
loop_
_entity.id
_entity.type
_entity.pdbx_description
1 polymer ?
#
loop_
_entity_poly.entity_id
_entity_poly.type
_entity_poly.pdbx_seq_one_letter_code
_entity_poly.pdbx_strand_id
1 'polypeptide(L)'
;MRTRLIRLMAALWIGVMIQACPVPVQEEENLRPWPDYPDDDDFTPVDIDADQDGVTVGAGDCNDQDATTHPGASELCDGQDNNCDGLVPSNEQDQDEDGLAACEGDCDDHDAGIRPGQNEVCNGLDDNCDGALTPSEVDNDHDGQAPCEGDCDDQDGANFSGNGEVCDGQDNDCDGLIPSGEQDMDHDGQAPCEGDCNDQDASTFPGAPEVCNGVDNDCDGVVVEFATDLDDDGYMSCSINLAVTDCNDGDPTIHPGAIELCDGQDSNCDGINFEIDQDGDGVMFCDGDCNDANAAMYPGNVETCNGQDNDCNGIGNEVDNDGDGVMICAGDCDDTDPSVTALRTLYWDADGDGVGGNGAYIPNTCSAPGPSWVEVIGDCDDASQDVGPGFPELCDGQDMDNNCDGILPAGEQDMDGDGITFCGGDCAVLEAAQAPGNVEICDGLDNDCNGITPSSEQDSDGDGIRDCAESTIDYDQDGVTVGAGDCNDQDVTIHPNATELCNGQDDNCNAQVDEGMDQDGDGWSACNGDCDDTNAAIHPNATELCDGVDNNCDGVTPSNEVDADSDGFRICAGDCVDAVANIYPGAVEVCNALDDDCDGAVDEGWDQDGDSVTFCGDDGVYPSADDDCSDQDGLAWQFQVLYLDLDNDGRGDPSISLLLCGLPSGWSQIGNDCDAANASTFPGAPELCDGQDNDCNGTVPTNELDLDGDGVKLCAGDCNDIDAANFPGNVETCDGRDNNCDGIIPASETDQDGNGVMQCAEPNVNADADSYTVGQGDCDDNNAVMYPGNTEVCDSLDNDCDGSVDEGFDMDGDGQTTCQGDCDDSDSDVGLGFPELCDEVDNNCDGAIPANEQDLDSDGWATCDGDCNDSDGDNYPGNTEVYDGQDNDCDGAVDEGLLPTVPAGLVDLTFTTSSNCTELELYASVGSLNSFPPNVTTVAGSSTTLSVALPAGVHALRFNARCDGAYLFLGASPASAVIGIPNATLTVGGTPVPFDAGDAVWNGPLTGVDGLLLFNAVNMPAPN
;
A
#
# COMPACT_ATOMS: atom_id res chain seq x y z
N MET A 1 -49.39 -22.57 48.17
CA MET A 1 -48.43 -23.46 48.91
C MET A 1 -47.03 -23.09 48.44
N ARG A 2 -45.92 -23.13 49.18
CA ARG A 2 -45.66 -23.52 50.59
C ARG A 2 -44.33 -22.88 51.05
N THR A 3 -44.38 -22.06 52.11
CA THR A 3 -43.42 -21.98 53.24
C THR A 3 -41.93 -22.38 53.06
N ARG A 4 -40.99 -21.43 53.32
CA ARG A 4 -39.76 -21.48 54.22
C ARG A 4 -38.65 -20.49 53.74
N LEU A 5 -37.63 -20.04 54.51
CA LEU A 5 -37.13 -20.37 55.88
C LEU A 5 -36.45 -19.12 56.55
N ILE A 6 -36.96 -18.53 57.65
CA ILE A 6 -36.50 -18.59 59.07
C ILE A 6 -35.08 -18.05 59.43
N ARG A 7 -35.03 -17.01 60.30
CA ARG A 7 -34.00 -16.57 61.32
C ARG A 7 -34.61 -15.41 62.17
N LEU A 8 -34.16 -14.95 63.35
CA LEU A 8 -33.53 -15.60 64.54
C LEU A 8 -33.68 -14.73 65.86
N MET A 9 -34.81 -14.85 66.59
CA MET A 9 -35.02 -14.43 68.02
C MET A 9 -34.99 -12.89 68.34
N ALA A 10 -35.40 -12.34 69.51
CA ALA A 10 -35.87 -12.90 70.80
C ALA A 10 -37.01 -12.04 71.45
N ALA A 11 -37.65 -12.53 72.52
CA ALA A 11 -38.90 -11.99 73.08
C ALA A 11 -38.78 -11.15 74.37
N LEU A 12 -39.84 -10.37 74.70
CA LEU A 12 -40.37 -10.28 76.08
C LEU A 12 -41.86 -9.83 76.14
N TRP A 13 -42.53 -10.10 77.26
CA TRP A 13 -43.87 -9.60 77.64
C TRP A 13 -44.01 -9.60 79.17
N ILE A 14 -45.09 -8.99 79.71
CA ILE A 14 -45.45 -8.77 81.14
C ILE A 14 -44.96 -7.42 81.71
N GLY A 15 -45.85 -6.72 82.45
CA GLY A 15 -45.56 -5.51 83.23
C GLY A 15 -46.44 -5.42 84.51
N VAL A 16 -46.44 -4.29 85.24
CA VAL A 16 -47.43 -3.97 86.31
C VAL A 16 -47.44 -2.46 86.66
N MET A 17 -48.59 -1.98 87.18
CA MET A 17 -48.97 -0.58 87.50
C MET A 17 -48.26 0.05 88.73
N ILE A 18 -48.32 1.40 88.88
CA ILE A 18 -49.12 2.15 89.91
C ILE A 18 -48.82 3.68 89.93
N GLN A 19 -49.81 4.50 90.41
CA GLN A 19 -49.77 5.95 90.77
C GLN A 19 -49.69 6.99 89.62
N ALA A 20 -50.29 8.19 89.70
CA ALA A 20 -51.44 8.69 90.49
C ALA A 20 -51.99 10.03 89.93
N CYS A 21 -53.25 10.38 90.22
CA CYS A 21 -53.90 11.64 89.84
C CYS A 21 -53.55 12.79 90.84
N PRO A 22 -53.55 14.08 90.42
CA PRO A 22 -54.75 14.90 90.63
C PRO A 22 -55.08 15.95 89.52
N VAL A 23 -56.37 16.30 89.41
CA VAL A 23 -56.96 17.54 88.82
C VAL A 23 -56.92 18.71 89.84
N PRO A 24 -57.25 20.01 89.56
CA PRO A 24 -58.25 20.62 88.63
C PRO A 24 -57.63 21.73 87.71
N VAL A 25 -58.30 22.66 87.00
CA VAL A 25 -59.57 23.44 87.11
C VAL A 25 -60.07 23.86 85.70
N GLN A 26 -61.38 23.74 85.37
CA GLN A 26 -62.42 24.82 85.24
C GLN A 26 -62.20 25.87 84.12
N GLU A 27 -63.19 26.38 83.37
CA GLU A 27 -64.61 26.00 83.16
C GLU A 27 -65.20 26.65 81.87
N GLU A 28 -66.42 26.21 81.54
CA GLU A 28 -67.57 26.86 80.88
C GLU A 28 -67.72 28.40 81.10
N GLU A 29 -68.53 29.21 80.37
CA GLU A 29 -69.55 29.00 79.32
C GLU A 29 -69.82 30.35 78.55
N ASN A 30 -70.24 30.28 77.28
CA ASN A 30 -71.39 30.97 76.60
C ASN A 30 -71.81 32.46 76.90
N LEU A 31 -72.51 33.07 75.92
CA LEU A 31 -73.45 34.23 75.96
C LEU A 31 -73.00 35.68 75.56
N ARG A 32 -73.89 36.37 74.82
CA ARG A 32 -74.05 37.85 74.65
C ARG A 32 -75.05 38.38 75.73
N PRO A 33 -75.29 39.71 76.02
CA PRO A 33 -75.22 40.90 75.14
C PRO A 33 -74.87 42.28 75.82
N TRP A 34 -75.26 43.40 75.16
CA TRP A 34 -75.24 44.86 75.47
C TRP A 34 -75.79 45.31 76.87
N PRO A 35 -75.68 46.59 77.39
CA PRO A 35 -75.67 47.92 76.68
C PRO A 35 -74.98 49.18 77.33
N ASP A 36 -75.20 50.36 76.70
CA ASP A 36 -75.38 51.76 77.25
C ASP A 36 -74.23 52.82 77.47
N TYR A 37 -74.64 54.09 77.30
CA TYR A 37 -74.01 55.45 77.44
C TYR A 37 -74.04 56.00 78.93
N PRO A 38 -73.65 57.26 79.35
CA PRO A 38 -72.96 58.43 78.72
C PRO A 38 -71.88 59.18 79.61
N ASP A 39 -71.50 60.42 79.22
CA ASP A 39 -70.82 61.55 79.96
C ASP A 39 -69.32 61.35 80.35
N ASP A 40 -68.39 62.34 80.44
CA ASP A 40 -68.44 63.82 80.66
C ASP A 40 -67.17 64.55 80.06
N ASP A 41 -67.02 65.88 80.20
CA ASP A 41 -65.97 66.78 79.61
C ASP A 41 -64.50 66.64 80.15
N ASP A 42 -63.45 66.86 79.32
CA ASP A 42 -62.38 67.91 79.44
C ASP A 42 -61.39 67.92 78.22
N PHE A 43 -60.40 68.83 78.20
CA PHE A 43 -59.54 69.21 77.05
C PHE A 43 -58.26 68.36 76.80
N THR A 44 -57.88 68.30 75.50
CA THR A 44 -56.56 68.12 74.84
C THR A 44 -55.26 68.14 75.68
N PRO A 45 -54.16 67.44 75.28
CA PRO A 45 -53.81 67.09 73.89
C PRO A 45 -53.25 65.66 73.66
N VAL A 46 -53.08 65.29 72.40
CA VAL A 46 -51.83 64.72 71.83
C VAL A 46 -52.04 64.49 70.31
N ASP A 47 -51.26 65.18 69.50
CA ASP A 47 -50.78 64.68 68.21
C ASP A 47 -49.30 64.35 68.51
N ILE A 48 -48.96 63.07 68.61
CA ILE A 48 -47.59 62.58 68.79
C ILE A 48 -47.40 61.54 67.71
N ASP A 49 -46.48 61.87 66.82
CA ASP A 49 -45.66 60.97 66.02
C ASP A 49 -44.95 59.99 66.98
N ALA A 50 -45.47 58.77 67.10
CA ALA A 50 -45.10 57.84 68.17
C ALA A 50 -43.98 56.84 67.79
N ASP A 51 -43.79 56.56 66.50
CA ASP A 51 -42.68 55.78 65.96
C ASP A 51 -41.49 56.66 65.48
N GLN A 52 -41.72 57.94 65.16
CA GLN A 52 -40.75 58.97 64.72
C GLN A 52 -40.44 59.01 63.22
N ASP A 53 -41.41 58.67 62.36
CA ASP A 53 -41.33 58.87 60.90
C ASP A 53 -41.44 60.35 60.46
N GLY A 54 -42.14 61.18 61.24
CA GLY A 54 -42.43 62.59 60.97
C GLY A 54 -43.83 62.90 60.39
N VAL A 55 -44.69 61.89 60.28
CA VAL A 55 -46.13 61.97 59.97
C VAL A 55 -46.90 61.83 61.31
N THR A 56 -48.22 61.59 61.27
CA THR A 56 -49.11 61.35 62.43
C THR A 56 -50.47 60.85 61.92
N VAL A 57 -51.25 60.19 62.78
CA VAL A 57 -52.65 59.79 62.52
C VAL A 57 -53.51 60.98 62.09
N GLY A 58 -53.19 62.19 62.58
CA GLY A 58 -53.86 63.44 62.19
C GLY A 58 -53.44 64.00 60.82
N ALA A 59 -52.30 63.57 60.28
CA ALA A 59 -51.79 63.92 58.96
C ALA A 59 -52.10 62.86 57.88
N GLY A 60 -52.35 61.61 58.29
CA GLY A 60 -52.81 60.53 57.42
C GLY A 60 -52.05 59.21 57.54
N ASP A 61 -51.11 59.07 58.49
CA ASP A 61 -50.54 57.73 58.76
C ASP A 61 -51.63 56.76 59.22
N CYS A 62 -51.44 55.49 58.87
CA CYS A 62 -52.37 54.41 59.15
C CYS A 62 -51.89 53.45 60.25
N ASN A 63 -50.65 53.59 60.74
CA ASN A 63 -50.08 52.78 61.82
C ASN A 63 -48.95 53.51 62.60
N ASP A 64 -49.31 54.52 63.40
CA ASP A 64 -48.55 55.29 64.42
C ASP A 64 -47.87 54.45 65.53
N GLN A 65 -47.33 53.28 65.18
CA GLN A 65 -46.38 52.46 65.94
C GLN A 65 -45.33 51.79 65.03
N ASP A 66 -45.33 52.07 63.72
CA ASP A 66 -44.46 51.46 62.72
C ASP A 66 -44.04 52.48 61.64
N ALA A 67 -42.82 53.00 61.78
CA ALA A 67 -42.25 54.06 60.94
C ALA A 67 -41.99 53.67 59.46
N THR A 68 -42.44 52.48 59.04
CA THR A 68 -42.53 52.08 57.62
C THR A 68 -43.86 52.46 56.98
N THR A 69 -44.92 52.65 57.77
CA THR A 69 -46.32 52.60 57.32
C THR A 69 -46.98 53.98 57.35
N HIS A 70 -46.67 54.80 56.33
CA HIS A 70 -47.09 56.19 56.24
C HIS A 70 -47.39 56.66 54.78
N PRO A 71 -48.22 57.71 54.58
CA PRO A 71 -48.44 58.39 53.31
C PRO A 71 -47.19 58.59 52.44
N GLY A 72 -47.09 57.80 51.37
CA GLY A 72 -45.96 57.86 50.43
C GLY A 72 -44.64 57.25 50.93
N ALA A 73 -44.72 56.24 51.80
CA ALA A 73 -43.68 55.23 51.94
C ALA A 73 -43.50 54.44 50.63
N SER A 74 -42.52 53.52 50.62
CA SER A 74 -42.48 52.43 49.65
C SER A 74 -43.14 51.21 50.27
N GLU A 75 -43.94 50.48 49.49
CA GLU A 75 -44.44 49.16 49.91
C GLU A 75 -43.28 48.18 50.14
N LEU A 76 -43.47 47.30 51.11
CA LEU A 76 -42.56 46.25 51.53
C LEU A 76 -43.28 44.92 51.40
N CYS A 77 -42.52 43.86 51.16
CA CYS A 77 -43.04 42.51 51.14
C CYS A 77 -43.37 42.03 52.58
N ASP A 78 -44.49 42.51 53.13
CA ASP A 78 -45.03 42.13 54.44
C ASP A 78 -46.58 42.05 54.50
N GLY A 79 -47.25 42.34 53.38
CA GLY A 79 -48.71 42.26 53.23
C GLY A 79 -49.49 43.43 53.88
N GLN A 80 -48.81 44.52 54.25
CA GLN A 80 -49.44 45.74 54.78
C GLN A 80 -49.53 46.85 53.72
N ASP A 81 -50.47 47.78 53.91
CA ASP A 81 -50.60 49.01 53.08
C ASP A 81 -49.64 50.06 53.64
N ASN A 82 -48.33 49.91 53.38
CA ASN A 82 -47.29 50.76 53.94
C ASN A 82 -47.41 52.20 53.42
N ASN A 83 -47.81 52.46 52.17
CA ASN A 83 -48.00 53.83 51.70
C ASN A 83 -49.34 54.48 52.13
N CYS A 84 -50.22 53.73 52.78
CA CYS A 84 -51.54 54.16 53.29
C CYS A 84 -52.49 54.73 52.21
N ASP A 85 -52.43 54.25 50.96
CA ASP A 85 -53.37 54.67 49.90
C ASP A 85 -54.64 53.80 49.81
N GLY A 86 -54.62 52.64 50.48
CA GLY A 86 -55.71 51.66 50.51
C GLY A 86 -55.53 50.47 49.57
N LEU A 87 -54.34 50.27 48.98
CA LEU A 87 -54.01 49.21 48.03
C LEU A 87 -52.67 48.54 48.38
N VAL A 88 -52.73 47.39 49.06
CA VAL A 88 -51.60 46.44 49.05
C VAL A 88 -51.35 46.01 47.59
N PRO A 89 -50.12 46.05 47.08
CA PRO A 89 -49.74 45.52 45.77
C PRO A 89 -50.23 44.08 45.53
N SER A 90 -50.48 43.72 44.26
CA SER A 90 -50.96 42.37 43.93
C SER A 90 -49.88 41.30 44.12
N ASN A 91 -48.60 41.66 44.01
CA ASN A 91 -47.45 40.78 44.25
C ASN A 91 -47.14 40.57 45.75
N GLU A 92 -47.95 41.13 46.64
CA GLU A 92 -47.87 41.00 48.11
C GLU A 92 -49.12 40.29 48.66
N GLN A 93 -49.91 39.69 47.76
CA GLN A 93 -51.11 38.93 48.07
C GLN A 93 -50.92 37.49 47.61
N ASP A 94 -50.54 36.62 48.54
CA ASP A 94 -50.76 35.17 48.48
C ASP A 94 -52.16 34.90 47.89
N GLN A 95 -52.20 34.45 46.63
CA GLN A 95 -53.42 34.39 45.80
C GLN A 95 -54.01 32.97 45.68
N ASP A 96 -53.24 31.94 46.05
CA ASP A 96 -53.65 30.52 46.04
C ASP A 96 -53.79 29.89 47.45
N GLU A 97 -53.46 30.65 48.51
CA GLU A 97 -53.49 30.28 49.93
C GLU A 97 -52.38 29.29 50.37
N ASP A 98 -51.21 29.34 49.71
CA ASP A 98 -49.98 28.60 50.04
C ASP A 98 -49.29 29.07 51.34
N GLY A 99 -49.01 30.38 51.44
CA GLY A 99 -48.22 30.99 52.51
C GLY A 99 -46.96 31.77 52.09
N LEU A 100 -46.67 31.87 50.79
CA LEU A 100 -45.74 32.80 50.15
C LEU A 100 -46.52 33.74 49.21
N ALA A 101 -45.89 34.84 48.81
CA ALA A 101 -46.38 35.70 47.74
C ALA A 101 -45.28 35.89 46.67
N ALA A 102 -45.66 36.35 45.47
CA ALA A 102 -44.73 36.64 44.37
C ALA A 102 -43.53 37.54 44.74
N CYS A 103 -43.61 38.36 45.80
CA CYS A 103 -42.47 39.15 46.29
C CYS A 103 -41.55 38.42 47.28
N GLU A 104 -41.98 37.31 47.87
CA GLU A 104 -41.19 36.46 48.78
C GLU A 104 -40.35 35.40 48.03
N GLY A 105 -40.59 35.24 46.73
CA GLY A 105 -39.86 34.34 45.84
C GLY A 105 -40.73 33.36 45.05
N ASP A 106 -42.05 33.41 45.21
CA ASP A 106 -42.97 32.59 44.44
C ASP A 106 -42.98 32.94 42.94
N CYS A 107 -43.03 31.93 42.06
CA CYS A 107 -42.93 32.10 40.62
C CYS A 107 -44.24 31.83 39.83
N ASP A 108 -45.26 31.18 40.42
CA ASP A 108 -46.66 31.30 39.96
C ASP A 108 -47.64 31.25 41.13
N ASP A 109 -47.79 32.43 41.74
CA ASP A 109 -48.76 32.94 42.73
C ASP A 109 -50.26 32.56 42.50
N HIS A 110 -50.58 31.66 41.56
CA HIS A 110 -51.90 31.07 41.30
C HIS A 110 -51.95 29.54 41.44
N ASP A 111 -50.83 28.83 41.60
CA ASP A 111 -50.79 27.38 41.84
C ASP A 111 -49.77 27.00 42.93
N ALA A 112 -50.30 26.76 44.14
CA ALA A 112 -49.59 26.31 45.34
C ALA A 112 -48.81 24.97 45.21
N GLY A 113 -48.69 24.41 44.01
CA GLY A 113 -47.68 23.42 43.64
C GLY A 113 -46.30 24.01 43.34
N ILE A 114 -46.21 25.26 42.86
CA ILE A 114 -45.02 25.89 42.28
C ILE A 114 -44.46 26.94 43.26
N ARG A 115 -43.35 26.67 43.95
CA ARG A 115 -42.75 27.59 44.95
C ARG A 115 -41.31 27.22 45.38
N PRO A 116 -40.51 28.19 45.88
CA PRO A 116 -39.19 27.98 46.48
C PRO A 116 -38.99 26.69 47.30
N GLY A 117 -38.24 25.74 46.75
CA GLY A 117 -37.79 24.54 47.45
C GLY A 117 -38.81 23.40 47.55
N GLN A 118 -39.70 23.29 46.57
CA GLN A 118 -40.42 22.06 46.23
C GLN A 118 -39.49 20.97 45.67
N ASN A 119 -40.09 19.88 45.19
CA ASN A 119 -39.46 18.90 44.31
C ASN A 119 -40.17 19.02 42.94
N GLU A 120 -39.42 19.08 41.85
CA GLU A 120 -39.97 18.99 40.49
C GLU A 120 -40.84 17.74 40.29
N VAL A 121 -41.92 17.87 39.52
CA VAL A 121 -42.86 16.78 39.20
C VAL A 121 -43.31 16.73 37.75
N CYS A 122 -42.36 16.54 36.82
CA CYS A 122 -42.56 16.01 35.46
C CYS A 122 -43.79 16.58 34.75
N ASN A 123 -43.74 17.90 34.50
CA ASN A 123 -44.84 18.67 33.94
C ASN A 123 -44.40 19.80 32.97
N GLY A 124 -43.08 20.01 32.79
CA GLY A 124 -42.49 21.07 31.97
C GLY A 124 -42.49 22.47 32.61
N LEU A 125 -42.60 22.57 33.93
CA LEU A 125 -42.58 23.80 34.74
C LEU A 125 -41.47 23.72 35.80
N ASP A 126 -40.97 24.87 36.23
CA ASP A 126 -40.03 25.03 37.36
C ASP A 126 -40.84 25.07 38.66
N ASP A 127 -41.18 23.90 39.21
CA ASP A 127 -42.00 23.75 40.41
C ASP A 127 -41.27 24.22 41.67
N ASN A 128 -39.93 24.21 41.73
CA ASN A 128 -39.16 24.71 42.89
C ASN A 128 -38.72 26.17 42.80
N CYS A 129 -38.95 26.87 41.69
CA CYS A 129 -38.60 28.27 41.45
C CYS A 129 -37.11 28.61 41.61
N ASP A 130 -36.19 27.71 41.23
CA ASP A 130 -34.75 28.01 41.23
C ASP A 130 -34.21 28.56 39.89
N GLY A 131 -35.03 28.48 38.83
CA GLY A 131 -34.71 28.92 37.47
C GLY A 131 -34.24 27.80 36.53
N ALA A 132 -34.25 26.54 36.95
CA ALA A 132 -33.86 25.39 36.13
C ALA A 132 -34.88 24.22 36.22
N LEU A 133 -35.41 23.80 35.06
CA LEU A 133 -36.00 22.47 34.91
C LEU A 133 -34.91 21.41 35.17
N THR A 134 -35.26 20.25 35.73
CA THR A 134 -34.25 19.18 35.82
C THR A 134 -33.98 18.58 34.44
N PRO A 135 -32.78 18.02 34.18
CA PRO A 135 -32.46 17.41 32.89
C PRO A 135 -33.42 16.31 32.46
N SER A 136 -34.12 15.65 33.40
CA SER A 136 -35.12 14.62 33.10
C SER A 136 -36.48 15.17 32.63
N GLU A 137 -36.65 16.49 32.57
CA GLU A 137 -37.90 17.19 32.23
C GLU A 137 -37.75 18.09 31.00
N VAL A 138 -36.58 18.01 30.35
CA VAL A 138 -36.34 18.51 29.01
C VAL A 138 -36.62 17.36 28.04
N ASP A 139 -37.04 17.73 26.83
CA ASP A 139 -37.27 16.88 25.67
C ASP A 139 -36.27 17.43 24.62
N ASN A 140 -35.09 16.80 24.52
CA ASN A 140 -33.95 17.34 23.78
C ASN A 140 -33.93 16.90 22.30
N ASP A 141 -34.40 15.68 21.97
CA ASP A 141 -34.56 15.23 20.58
C ASP A 141 -35.84 15.75 19.88
N HIS A 142 -36.85 16.17 20.66
CA HIS A 142 -38.14 16.72 20.22
C HIS A 142 -39.19 15.70 19.70
N ASP A 143 -39.17 14.43 20.14
CA ASP A 143 -40.24 13.44 19.89
C ASP A 143 -41.57 13.80 20.61
N GLY A 144 -41.48 14.35 21.82
CA GLY A 144 -42.59 14.71 22.69
C GLY A 144 -42.76 13.87 23.97
N GLN A 145 -41.75 13.12 24.42
CA GLN A 145 -41.60 12.52 25.74
C GLN A 145 -40.27 12.94 26.38
N ALA A 146 -40.30 13.44 27.62
CA ALA A 146 -39.08 13.66 28.40
C ALA A 146 -38.68 12.37 29.16
N PRO A 147 -37.42 12.23 29.63
CA PRO A 147 -36.96 11.05 30.39
C PRO A 147 -37.81 10.70 31.62
N CYS A 148 -38.50 11.69 32.21
CA CYS A 148 -39.40 11.48 33.34
C CYS A 148 -40.78 10.89 32.96
N GLU A 149 -41.19 10.98 31.69
CA GLU A 149 -42.45 10.43 31.18
C GLU A 149 -42.32 8.96 30.71
N GLY A 150 -41.13 8.56 30.22
CA GLY A 150 -40.85 7.18 29.81
C GLY A 150 -39.89 7.03 28.62
N ASP A 151 -39.35 8.12 28.08
CA ASP A 151 -38.18 8.08 27.21
C ASP A 151 -36.97 7.40 27.92
N CYS A 152 -36.13 6.71 27.13
CA CYS A 152 -34.92 6.05 27.60
C CYS A 152 -33.60 6.54 26.96
N ASP A 153 -33.62 7.38 25.92
CA ASP A 153 -32.48 8.17 25.44
C ASP A 153 -32.94 9.46 24.71
N ASP A 154 -33.13 10.53 25.49
CA ASP A 154 -33.39 11.97 25.20
C ASP A 154 -32.60 12.61 24.03
N GLN A 155 -31.74 11.86 23.34
CA GLN A 155 -30.95 12.28 22.18
C GLN A 155 -31.38 11.59 20.87
N ASP A 156 -32.20 10.54 20.94
CA ASP A 156 -32.74 9.82 19.79
C ASP A 156 -34.24 9.58 19.93
N GLY A 157 -35.03 10.41 19.22
CA GLY A 157 -36.49 10.38 19.20
C GLY A 157 -37.11 9.15 18.50
N ALA A 158 -36.36 8.04 18.40
CA ALA A 158 -36.86 6.69 18.23
C ALA A 158 -37.05 5.93 19.57
N ASN A 159 -36.37 6.32 20.64
CA ASN A 159 -36.18 5.51 21.86
C ASN A 159 -37.11 5.92 23.02
N PHE A 160 -38.42 5.73 22.81
CA PHE A 160 -39.45 6.22 23.73
C PHE A 160 -40.53 5.20 24.10
N SER A 161 -41.08 5.31 25.32
CA SER A 161 -42.04 4.32 25.83
C SER A 161 -43.25 4.11 24.91
N GLY A 162 -43.37 2.89 24.40
CA GLY A 162 -44.47 2.51 23.51
C GLY A 162 -44.39 3.09 22.09
N ASN A 163 -43.18 3.33 21.57
CA ASN A 163 -42.92 3.28 20.13
C ASN A 163 -43.16 1.84 19.59
N GLY A 164 -42.41 1.40 18.60
CA GLY A 164 -42.29 -0.01 18.28
C GLY A 164 -40.99 -0.27 17.55
N GLU A 165 -40.23 -1.22 18.08
CA GLU A 165 -38.94 -1.73 17.63
C GLU A 165 -38.72 -1.59 16.12
N VAL A 166 -37.60 -0.96 15.79
CA VAL A 166 -37.02 -0.85 14.46
C VAL A 166 -35.68 -1.55 14.44
N CYS A 167 -35.26 -1.95 13.24
CA CYS A 167 -34.04 -2.72 13.06
C CYS A 167 -32.82 -1.79 13.13
N ASP A 168 -32.38 -1.44 14.36
CA ASP A 168 -31.20 -0.62 14.65
C ASP A 168 -30.39 -1.08 15.89
N GLY A 169 -30.84 -2.12 16.59
CA GLY A 169 -30.16 -2.69 17.77
C GLY A 169 -30.43 -1.95 19.09
N GLN A 170 -31.34 -0.97 19.12
CA GLN A 170 -31.70 -0.20 20.31
C GLN A 170 -32.98 -0.74 20.99
N ASP A 171 -33.30 -0.26 22.20
CA ASP A 171 -34.51 -0.61 22.99
C ASP A 171 -35.62 0.40 22.69
N ASN A 172 -36.08 0.47 21.42
CA ASN A 172 -36.86 1.62 20.94
C ASN A 172 -38.21 1.82 21.66
N ASP A 173 -38.85 0.77 22.19
CA ASP A 173 -40.10 0.88 22.98
C ASP A 173 -39.90 0.98 24.52
N CYS A 174 -38.64 0.95 24.97
CA CYS A 174 -38.16 1.09 26.36
C CYS A 174 -38.73 0.04 27.36
N ASP A 175 -39.10 -1.16 26.91
CA ASP A 175 -39.51 -2.30 27.75
C ASP A 175 -38.31 -2.95 28.48
N GLY A 176 -37.09 -2.78 27.95
CA GLY A 176 -35.85 -3.37 28.48
C GLY A 176 -35.43 -4.66 27.76
N LEU A 177 -35.86 -4.88 26.51
CA LEU A 177 -35.76 -6.15 25.79
C LEU A 177 -35.58 -5.99 24.27
N ILE A 178 -34.42 -5.50 23.82
CA ILE A 178 -33.99 -5.55 22.39
C ILE A 178 -34.37 -6.93 21.80
N PRO A 179 -35.19 -7.00 20.74
CA PRO A 179 -35.65 -8.23 20.13
C PRO A 179 -34.51 -9.18 19.69
N SER A 180 -34.71 -10.49 19.85
CA SER A 180 -33.75 -11.53 19.41
C SER A 180 -33.79 -11.78 17.89
N GLY A 181 -33.92 -10.72 17.11
CA GLY A 181 -33.65 -10.62 15.68
C GLY A 181 -33.00 -9.28 15.30
N GLU A 182 -32.76 -8.42 16.30
CA GLU A 182 -32.05 -7.14 16.25
C GLU A 182 -30.76 -7.23 17.09
N GLN A 183 -30.41 -8.45 17.52
CA GLN A 183 -29.16 -8.82 18.15
C GLN A 183 -28.36 -9.57 17.10
N ASP A 184 -27.24 -8.98 16.68
CA ASP A 184 -26.15 -9.65 15.99
C ASP A 184 -25.39 -10.51 17.03
N MET A 185 -25.35 -11.84 16.84
CA MET A 185 -24.72 -12.77 17.78
C MET A 185 -23.32 -13.27 17.39
N ASP A 186 -22.87 -13.07 16.16
CA ASP A 186 -21.53 -13.49 15.69
C ASP A 186 -20.57 -12.31 15.42
N HIS A 187 -21.10 -11.09 15.31
CA HIS A 187 -20.45 -9.79 15.22
C HIS A 187 -19.94 -9.39 13.82
N ASP A 188 -20.65 -9.77 12.75
CA ASP A 188 -20.40 -9.24 11.40
C ASP A 188 -21.00 -7.84 11.11
N GLY A 189 -21.95 -7.39 11.95
CA GLY A 189 -22.65 -6.12 11.80
C GLY A 189 -23.94 -6.15 11.00
N GLN A 190 -24.57 -7.33 10.77
CA GLN A 190 -25.87 -7.46 10.13
C GLN A 190 -26.84 -8.33 10.95
N ALA A 191 -27.88 -7.73 11.52
CA ALA A 191 -28.84 -8.47 12.34
C ALA A 191 -29.86 -9.29 11.50
N PRO A 192 -30.50 -10.34 12.07
CA PRO A 192 -31.54 -11.15 11.41
C PRO A 192 -32.73 -10.38 10.83
N CYS A 193 -32.95 -9.14 11.25
CA CYS A 193 -33.99 -8.25 10.74
C CYS A 193 -33.55 -7.45 9.50
N GLU A 194 -32.24 -7.31 9.24
CA GLU A 194 -31.67 -6.61 8.09
C GLU A 194 -31.64 -7.49 6.85
N GLY A 195 -31.39 -8.79 7.05
CA GLY A 195 -31.47 -9.81 6.01
C GLY A 195 -30.58 -11.03 6.23
N ASP A 196 -29.75 -11.03 7.29
CA ASP A 196 -28.98 -12.19 7.73
C ASP A 196 -29.83 -13.48 7.73
N CYS A 197 -29.19 -14.56 7.29
CA CYS A 197 -29.78 -15.89 7.22
C CYS A 197 -29.13 -16.92 8.16
N ASN A 198 -28.04 -16.57 8.88
CA ASN A 198 -27.34 -17.42 9.84
C ASN A 198 -26.48 -16.68 10.90
N ASP A 199 -27.09 -15.82 11.73
CA ASP A 199 -26.78 -15.26 13.09
C ASP A 199 -25.93 -16.10 14.10
N GLN A 200 -24.99 -16.91 13.64
CA GLN A 200 -24.01 -17.73 14.37
C GLN A 200 -22.72 -17.95 13.54
N ASP A 201 -22.56 -17.26 12.41
CA ASP A 201 -21.53 -17.46 11.39
C ASP A 201 -21.33 -16.16 10.58
N ALA A 202 -20.42 -15.31 11.06
CA ALA A 202 -20.01 -14.00 10.54
C ALA A 202 -19.45 -13.98 9.09
N SER A 203 -19.67 -15.05 8.33
CA SER A 203 -19.43 -15.16 6.88
C SER A 203 -20.72 -15.17 6.05
N THR A 204 -21.91 -15.24 6.67
CA THR A 204 -23.18 -15.62 6.04
C THR A 204 -24.22 -14.48 6.11
N PHE A 205 -24.02 -13.41 5.34
CA PHE A 205 -24.82 -12.18 5.42
C PHE A 205 -25.15 -11.56 4.05
N PRO A 206 -26.22 -10.74 3.94
CA PRO A 206 -26.58 -10.00 2.72
C PRO A 206 -25.41 -9.30 2.01
N GLY A 207 -25.00 -9.89 0.87
CA GLY A 207 -23.90 -9.36 0.04
C GLY A 207 -22.49 -9.69 0.54
N ALA A 208 -22.33 -10.72 1.39
CA ALA A 208 -21.04 -11.38 1.58
C ALA A 208 -20.50 -11.97 0.26
N PRO A 209 -19.20 -12.26 0.14
CA PRO A 209 -18.68 -13.04 -0.97
C PRO A 209 -19.14 -14.51 -0.87
N GLU A 210 -19.78 -15.03 -1.91
CA GLU A 210 -20.03 -16.47 -2.06
C GLU A 210 -18.71 -17.26 -2.01
N VAL A 211 -18.67 -18.30 -1.20
CA VAL A 211 -17.53 -19.21 -1.03
C VAL A 211 -17.98 -20.66 -1.28
N CYS A 212 -17.12 -21.48 -1.89
CA CYS A 212 -17.51 -22.80 -2.39
C CYS A 212 -17.58 -23.88 -1.28
N ASN A 213 -18.45 -23.67 -0.29
CA ASN A 213 -18.70 -24.54 0.87
C ASN A 213 -20.09 -25.25 0.83
N GLY A 214 -20.98 -24.86 -0.08
CA GLY A 214 -22.36 -25.36 -0.19
C GLY A 214 -23.40 -24.69 0.73
N VAL A 215 -23.08 -23.53 1.29
CA VAL A 215 -23.98 -22.60 2.02
C VAL A 215 -24.46 -21.51 1.06
N ASP A 216 -25.44 -20.73 1.49
CA ASP A 216 -26.03 -19.56 0.81
C ASP A 216 -25.43 -18.35 1.55
N ASN A 217 -24.21 -17.96 1.19
CA ASN A 217 -23.36 -17.07 1.99
C ASN A 217 -23.76 -15.59 1.82
N ASP A 218 -24.22 -15.17 0.64
CA ASP A 218 -24.71 -13.81 0.39
C ASP A 218 -26.22 -13.61 0.71
N CYS A 219 -26.90 -14.69 1.11
CA CYS A 219 -28.32 -14.79 1.45
C CYS A 219 -29.32 -14.40 0.31
N ASP A 220 -28.92 -14.33 -0.98
CA ASP A 220 -29.86 -14.03 -2.08
C ASP A 220 -30.82 -15.20 -2.42
N GLY A 221 -30.46 -16.42 -2.01
CA GLY A 221 -31.21 -17.65 -2.29
C GLY A 221 -30.59 -18.55 -3.37
N VAL A 222 -29.34 -18.31 -3.78
CA VAL A 222 -28.62 -19.05 -4.84
C VAL A 222 -27.27 -19.55 -4.34
N VAL A 223 -27.28 -20.68 -3.62
CA VAL A 223 -26.07 -21.52 -3.44
C VAL A 223 -25.46 -21.82 -4.82
N VAL A 224 -24.16 -21.55 -4.99
CA VAL A 224 -23.42 -21.84 -6.22
C VAL A 224 -23.25 -23.35 -6.45
N GLU A 225 -24.21 -23.97 -7.16
CA GLU A 225 -24.04 -25.33 -7.68
C GLU A 225 -22.96 -25.39 -8.80
N PHE A 226 -22.21 -26.50 -8.82
CA PHE A 226 -21.12 -26.86 -9.76
C PHE A 226 -19.71 -26.36 -9.43
N ALA A 227 -19.25 -26.61 -8.20
CA ALA A 227 -17.87 -27.04 -7.99
C ALA A 227 -17.80 -28.56 -8.27
N THR A 228 -16.91 -29.01 -9.16
CA THR A 228 -16.77 -30.44 -9.52
C THR A 228 -15.35 -30.69 -10.02
N ASP A 229 -14.47 -30.99 -9.07
CA ASP A 229 -13.24 -31.77 -9.21
C ASP A 229 -13.35 -32.76 -10.39
N LEU A 230 -12.58 -32.52 -11.46
CA LEU A 230 -12.72 -33.24 -12.74
C LEU A 230 -11.56 -34.20 -13.02
N ASP A 231 -10.47 -34.11 -12.25
CA ASP A 231 -9.27 -34.95 -12.32
C ASP A 231 -8.97 -35.75 -11.03
N ASP A 232 -9.83 -35.63 -10.00
CA ASP A 232 -9.80 -36.30 -8.69
C ASP A 232 -8.61 -35.86 -7.78
N ASP A 233 -8.12 -34.62 -7.90
CA ASP A 233 -7.01 -34.07 -7.07
C ASP A 233 -7.44 -33.56 -5.68
N GLY A 234 -8.71 -33.13 -5.53
CA GLY A 234 -9.31 -32.65 -4.28
C GLY A 234 -9.55 -31.14 -4.18
N TYR A 235 -9.08 -30.35 -5.15
CA TYR A 235 -9.46 -28.96 -5.38
C TYR A 235 -10.63 -28.89 -6.37
N MET A 236 -11.18 -27.68 -6.60
CA MET A 236 -12.32 -27.46 -7.51
C MET A 236 -12.29 -26.05 -8.08
N SER A 237 -12.62 -25.89 -9.35
CA SER A 237 -12.78 -24.56 -9.96
C SER A 237 -14.16 -23.99 -9.64
N CYS A 238 -14.18 -22.69 -9.31
CA CYS A 238 -15.41 -21.92 -9.21
C CYS A 238 -15.30 -20.69 -10.12
N SER A 239 -16.35 -20.40 -10.89
CA SER A 239 -16.31 -19.35 -11.94
C SER A 239 -16.33 -17.89 -11.43
N ILE A 240 -15.78 -17.62 -10.24
CA ILE A 240 -15.66 -16.31 -9.61
C ILE A 240 -14.19 -16.07 -9.22
N ASN A 241 -13.65 -14.88 -9.53
CA ASN A 241 -12.21 -14.60 -9.44
C ASN A 241 -11.75 -14.37 -7.99
N LEU A 242 -11.47 -15.45 -7.25
CA LEU A 242 -10.66 -15.47 -6.03
C LEU A 242 -9.46 -16.42 -6.26
N ALA A 243 -8.27 -16.03 -5.80
CA ALA A 243 -7.02 -16.81 -5.93
C ALA A 243 -6.92 -17.96 -4.90
N VAL A 244 -7.99 -18.76 -4.79
CA VAL A 244 -8.10 -19.90 -3.85
C VAL A 244 -8.95 -21.06 -4.42
N THR A 245 -9.26 -21.01 -5.72
CA THR A 245 -9.96 -22.07 -6.45
C THR A 245 -9.04 -22.62 -7.52
N ASP A 246 -9.28 -23.85 -7.92
CA ASP A 246 -8.55 -24.47 -9.02
C ASP A 246 -8.57 -23.58 -10.27
N CYS A 247 -7.39 -23.37 -10.86
CA CYS A 247 -7.19 -22.54 -12.04
C CYS A 247 -7.09 -23.36 -13.35
N ASN A 248 -6.96 -24.69 -13.27
CA ASN A 248 -7.13 -25.61 -14.39
C ASN A 248 -7.66 -26.99 -13.91
N ASP A 249 -8.96 -27.02 -13.58
CA ASP A 249 -9.86 -28.11 -13.09
C ASP A 249 -9.79 -29.48 -13.81
N GLY A 250 -8.82 -29.71 -14.69
CA GLY A 250 -8.58 -30.95 -15.45
C GLY A 250 -7.11 -31.22 -15.75
N ASP A 251 -6.18 -30.61 -14.98
CA ASP A 251 -4.78 -31.02 -14.86
C ASP A 251 -4.39 -31.05 -13.37
N PRO A 252 -4.26 -32.24 -12.75
CA PRO A 252 -4.05 -32.43 -11.31
C PRO A 252 -2.60 -32.11 -10.87
N THR A 253 -1.97 -31.15 -11.55
CA THR A 253 -0.70 -30.52 -11.22
C THR A 253 -0.81 -28.99 -11.12
N ILE A 254 -1.98 -28.41 -11.42
CA ILE A 254 -2.23 -26.96 -11.49
C ILE A 254 -3.34 -26.58 -10.49
N HIS A 255 -2.99 -26.58 -9.20
CA HIS A 255 -3.95 -26.41 -8.09
C HIS A 255 -3.39 -25.51 -6.97
N PRO A 256 -4.24 -24.90 -6.12
CA PRO A 256 -3.80 -24.11 -4.97
C PRO A 256 -2.78 -24.82 -4.08
N GLY A 257 -1.54 -24.32 -4.07
CA GLY A 257 -0.43 -24.90 -3.29
C GLY A 257 0.34 -26.04 -3.97
N ALA A 258 0.21 -26.23 -5.29
CA ALA A 258 1.13 -27.07 -6.05
C ALA A 258 2.57 -26.50 -6.05
N ILE A 259 3.52 -27.28 -6.56
CA ILE A 259 4.92 -26.83 -6.75
C ILE A 259 5.06 -26.25 -8.16
N GLU A 260 5.49 -24.99 -8.26
CA GLU A 260 5.76 -24.32 -9.55
C GLU A 260 6.76 -25.10 -10.41
N LEU A 261 6.47 -25.18 -11.70
CA LEU A 261 7.28 -25.86 -12.71
C LEU A 261 7.51 -24.91 -13.88
N CYS A 262 8.75 -24.48 -14.10
CA CYS A 262 9.16 -23.54 -15.15
C CYS A 262 8.73 -23.93 -16.59
N ASP A 263 7.46 -23.76 -16.93
CA ASP A 263 6.86 -24.12 -18.23
C ASP A 263 5.95 -23.04 -18.82
N GLY A 264 5.62 -22.02 -18.02
CA GLY A 264 4.79 -20.86 -18.36
C GLY A 264 3.40 -20.87 -17.72
N GLN A 265 3.10 -21.83 -16.83
CA GLN A 265 1.78 -22.02 -16.21
C GLN A 265 1.80 -21.71 -14.71
N ASP A 266 0.85 -20.89 -14.27
CA ASP A 266 0.61 -20.56 -12.86
C ASP A 266 0.11 -21.81 -12.11
N SER A 267 1.05 -22.68 -11.72
CA SER A 267 0.73 -24.03 -11.23
C SER A 267 0.12 -24.01 -9.83
N ASN A 268 0.40 -22.98 -9.03
CA ASN A 268 -0.07 -22.88 -7.65
C ASN A 268 -1.32 -21.98 -7.49
N CYS A 269 -1.82 -21.39 -8.57
CA CYS A 269 -2.98 -20.51 -8.66
C CYS A 269 -2.93 -19.23 -7.79
N ASP A 270 -1.77 -18.79 -7.31
CA ASP A 270 -1.64 -17.61 -6.44
C ASP A 270 -1.60 -16.26 -7.22
N GLY A 271 -1.42 -16.32 -8.54
CA GLY A 271 -1.39 -15.16 -9.43
C GLY A 271 -0.03 -14.48 -9.57
N ILE A 272 1.02 -15.01 -8.94
CA ILE A 272 2.38 -14.46 -8.92
C ILE A 272 3.27 -15.24 -9.91
N ASN A 273 2.90 -15.24 -11.19
CA ASN A 273 3.66 -15.96 -12.23
C ASN A 273 5.12 -15.45 -12.34
N PHE A 274 6.05 -16.19 -11.71
CA PHE A 274 7.50 -15.99 -11.73
C PHE A 274 8.19 -16.55 -13.01
N GLU A 275 7.40 -17.00 -13.99
CA GLU A 275 7.85 -17.76 -15.17
C GLU A 275 7.83 -16.91 -16.46
N ILE A 276 7.74 -15.59 -16.32
CA ILE A 276 7.81 -14.64 -17.44
C ILE A 276 9.18 -13.97 -17.44
N ASP A 277 10.07 -14.42 -18.34
CA ASP A 277 11.32 -13.73 -18.75
C ASP A 277 11.02 -12.24 -19.06
N GLN A 278 11.19 -11.38 -18.04
CA GLN A 278 10.71 -9.98 -18.07
C GLN A 278 11.65 -9.05 -18.84
N ASP A 279 12.94 -9.37 -18.89
CA ASP A 279 13.97 -8.56 -19.53
C ASP A 279 14.38 -9.05 -20.94
N GLY A 280 14.09 -10.33 -21.26
CA GLY A 280 14.19 -10.93 -22.58
C GLY A 280 15.53 -11.59 -22.92
N ASP A 281 16.27 -12.11 -21.93
CA ASP A 281 17.55 -12.80 -22.17
C ASP A 281 17.45 -14.32 -22.39
N GLY A 282 16.35 -14.93 -21.93
CA GLY A 282 16.02 -16.34 -22.16
C GLY A 282 16.34 -17.30 -21.01
N VAL A 283 16.52 -16.80 -19.79
CA VAL A 283 16.47 -17.56 -18.53
C VAL A 283 15.39 -16.97 -17.63
N MET A 284 14.62 -17.81 -16.94
CA MET A 284 13.57 -17.37 -16.00
C MET A 284 14.09 -17.42 -14.56
N PHE A 285 13.49 -16.66 -13.64
CA PHE A 285 13.86 -16.65 -12.22
C PHE A 285 13.93 -18.06 -11.60
N CYS A 286 12.90 -18.89 -11.83
CA CYS A 286 12.84 -20.27 -11.32
C CYS A 286 13.89 -21.20 -11.95
N ASP A 287 14.39 -20.90 -13.16
CA ASP A 287 15.44 -21.63 -13.88
C ASP A 287 16.87 -21.19 -13.45
N GLY A 288 16.95 -20.27 -12.47
CA GLY A 288 18.17 -19.85 -11.79
C GLY A 288 18.66 -18.44 -12.11
N ASP A 289 17.87 -17.64 -12.83
CA ASP A 289 18.17 -16.20 -12.97
C ASP A 289 18.12 -15.49 -11.60
N CYS A 290 19.06 -14.60 -11.33
CA CYS A 290 19.19 -13.93 -10.04
C CYS A 290 18.69 -12.48 -10.01
N ASN A 291 18.19 -11.94 -11.14
CA ASN A 291 17.45 -10.68 -11.24
C ASN A 291 16.74 -10.55 -12.60
N ASP A 292 15.59 -11.21 -12.74
CA ASP A 292 14.67 -11.31 -13.91
C ASP A 292 14.22 -9.96 -14.54
N ALA A 293 14.60 -8.83 -13.93
CA ALA A 293 14.38 -7.47 -14.45
C ALA A 293 15.66 -6.84 -15.06
N ASN A 294 16.71 -7.62 -15.34
CA ASN A 294 18.02 -7.14 -15.81
C ASN A 294 18.85 -8.21 -16.56
N ALA A 295 18.67 -8.23 -17.90
CA ALA A 295 19.24 -9.09 -18.97
C ALA A 295 20.78 -9.25 -19.07
N ALA A 296 21.40 -9.39 -17.91
CA ALA A 296 22.83 -9.41 -17.63
C ALA A 296 23.13 -10.08 -16.27
N MET A 297 22.17 -10.77 -15.66
CA MET A 297 22.28 -11.42 -14.34
C MET A 297 21.74 -12.85 -14.38
N TYR A 298 22.27 -13.65 -15.32
CA TYR A 298 21.81 -15.01 -15.61
C TYR A 298 22.95 -16.05 -15.48
N PRO A 299 22.62 -17.32 -15.13
CA PRO A 299 23.56 -18.43 -15.03
C PRO A 299 24.59 -18.56 -16.16
N GLY A 300 25.86 -18.29 -15.85
CA GLY A 300 26.98 -18.49 -16.78
C GLY A 300 27.20 -17.37 -17.81
N ASN A 301 26.70 -16.16 -17.54
CA ASN A 301 27.08 -14.91 -18.20
C ASN A 301 28.59 -14.55 -17.96
N VAL A 302 29.00 -13.33 -18.29
CA VAL A 302 30.38 -12.83 -18.07
C VAL A 302 30.38 -11.67 -17.08
N GLU A 303 30.82 -12.00 -15.87
CA GLU A 303 31.17 -11.12 -14.74
C GLU A 303 31.64 -9.70 -15.11
N THR A 304 31.03 -8.70 -14.47
CA THR A 304 31.45 -7.29 -14.57
C THR A 304 31.66 -6.67 -13.18
N CYS A 305 32.71 -5.86 -13.02
CA CYS A 305 33.04 -5.20 -11.75
C CYS A 305 32.09 -4.03 -11.43
N ASN A 306 30.81 -4.31 -11.15
CA ASN A 306 29.78 -3.33 -10.81
C ASN A 306 29.17 -3.50 -9.40
N GLY A 307 29.45 -4.61 -8.70
CA GLY A 307 28.85 -4.94 -7.40
C GLY A 307 27.56 -5.75 -7.48
N GLN A 308 27.36 -6.52 -8.56
CA GLN A 308 26.25 -7.46 -8.74
C GLN A 308 26.81 -8.81 -9.20
N ASP A 309 26.32 -9.92 -8.64
CA ASP A 309 26.61 -11.27 -9.13
C ASP A 309 26.01 -11.38 -10.55
N ASN A 310 26.86 -11.42 -11.58
CA ASN A 310 26.42 -11.31 -12.98
C ASN A 310 26.20 -12.69 -13.62
N ASP A 311 26.81 -13.76 -13.09
CA ASP A 311 26.67 -15.14 -13.58
C ASP A 311 25.92 -16.09 -12.61
N CYS A 312 25.36 -15.53 -11.53
CA CYS A 312 24.52 -16.15 -10.49
C CYS A 312 25.17 -17.32 -9.74
N ASN A 313 26.49 -17.35 -9.63
CA ASN A 313 27.19 -18.48 -9.01
C ASN A 313 27.25 -18.43 -7.47
N GLY A 314 26.81 -17.33 -6.85
CA GLY A 314 26.82 -17.13 -5.39
C GLY A 314 28.18 -16.72 -4.83
N ILE A 315 29.12 -16.31 -5.68
CA ILE A 315 30.46 -15.84 -5.32
C ILE A 315 30.71 -14.48 -5.95
N GLY A 316 30.03 -13.45 -5.44
CA GLY A 316 30.41 -12.06 -5.72
C GLY A 316 31.86 -11.81 -5.33
N ASN A 317 32.70 -11.47 -6.29
CA ASN A 317 34.13 -11.19 -6.15
C ASN A 317 34.39 -9.68 -5.95
N GLU A 318 33.35 -8.94 -5.54
CA GLU A 318 33.26 -7.47 -5.51
C GLU A 318 33.35 -6.87 -4.10
N VAL A 319 33.54 -7.68 -3.05
CA VAL A 319 33.70 -7.15 -1.69
C VAL A 319 35.06 -6.48 -1.55
N ASP A 320 35.06 -5.14 -1.59
CA ASP A 320 36.13 -4.26 -1.12
C ASP A 320 36.37 -4.51 0.38
N ASN A 321 37.21 -5.50 0.68
CA ASN A 321 37.29 -6.12 2.01
C ASN A 321 38.18 -5.34 2.99
N ASP A 322 38.94 -4.36 2.51
CA ASP A 322 39.66 -3.40 3.35
C ASP A 322 39.16 -1.93 3.24
N GLY A 323 38.34 -1.60 2.23
CA GLY A 323 37.55 -0.37 2.16
C GLY A 323 38.23 0.79 1.42
N ASP A 324 39.10 0.51 0.45
CA ASP A 324 39.83 1.54 -0.32
C ASP A 324 39.21 1.91 -1.69
N GLY A 325 38.23 1.12 -2.15
CA GLY A 325 37.48 1.32 -3.38
C GLY A 325 38.05 0.61 -4.61
N VAL A 326 39.02 -0.31 -4.47
CA VAL A 326 39.62 -1.07 -5.58
C VAL A 326 39.48 -2.59 -5.37
N MET A 327 38.34 -3.14 -5.79
CA MET A 327 38.07 -4.59 -5.78
C MET A 327 39.14 -5.40 -6.52
N ILE A 328 39.36 -6.68 -6.13
CA ILE A 328 40.31 -7.62 -6.79
C ILE A 328 40.14 -7.62 -8.32
N CYS A 329 38.89 -7.69 -8.82
CA CYS A 329 38.61 -7.74 -10.26
C CYS A 329 39.01 -6.44 -11.01
N ALA A 330 39.09 -5.31 -10.31
CA ALA A 330 39.57 -4.03 -10.83
C ALA A 330 41.12 -3.92 -10.85
N GLY A 331 41.83 -4.83 -10.18
CA GLY A 331 43.28 -5.00 -10.30
C GLY A 331 44.11 -4.62 -9.07
N ASP A 332 43.52 -4.65 -7.88
CA ASP A 332 44.25 -4.61 -6.61
C ASP A 332 45.27 -5.78 -6.47
N CYS A 333 46.24 -5.60 -5.56
CA CYS A 333 47.37 -6.48 -5.29
C CYS A 333 47.27 -7.24 -3.95
N ASP A 334 46.52 -6.76 -2.94
CA ASP A 334 46.44 -7.31 -1.59
C ASP A 334 45.21 -6.77 -0.79
N ASP A 335 44.00 -7.22 -1.16
CA ASP A 335 42.62 -6.96 -0.63
C ASP A 335 42.41 -7.28 0.88
N THR A 336 43.41 -6.94 1.69
CA THR A 336 43.45 -7.00 3.16
C THR A 336 44.30 -5.87 3.78
N ASP A 337 44.84 -4.95 2.97
CA ASP A 337 45.64 -3.77 3.35
C ASP A 337 45.28 -2.60 2.41
N PRO A 338 44.48 -1.59 2.88
CA PRO A 338 43.86 -0.51 2.09
C PRO A 338 44.86 0.58 1.68
N SER A 339 46.08 0.14 1.35
CA SER A 339 47.21 0.93 0.89
C SER A 339 47.94 0.24 -0.27
N VAL A 340 47.49 -0.91 -0.76
CA VAL A 340 48.29 -1.83 -1.59
C VAL A 340 47.77 -2.05 -3.04
N THR A 341 46.79 -1.26 -3.49
CA THR A 341 46.17 -1.16 -4.85
C THR A 341 47.02 -1.34 -6.12
N ALA A 342 48.36 -1.38 -6.06
CA ALA A 342 49.21 -1.48 -7.24
C ALA A 342 50.57 -2.16 -7.00
N LEU A 343 51.07 -2.83 -8.05
CA LEU A 343 52.40 -3.45 -8.09
C LEU A 343 53.55 -2.41 -7.99
N ARG A 344 54.34 -2.50 -6.93
CA ARG A 344 55.45 -1.59 -6.60
C ARG A 344 56.79 -2.09 -7.18
N THR A 345 57.78 -1.20 -7.23
CA THR A 345 59.19 -1.52 -7.57
C THR A 345 60.11 -0.93 -6.51
N LEU A 346 60.97 -1.77 -5.93
CA LEU A 346 61.75 -1.44 -4.74
C LEU A 346 63.25 -1.50 -5.03
N TYR A 347 64.01 -0.58 -4.44
CA TYR A 347 65.46 -0.44 -4.51
C TYR A 347 66.07 -0.71 -3.12
N TRP A 348 67.25 -1.30 -3.08
CA TRP A 348 67.97 -1.52 -1.82
C TRP A 348 68.52 -0.20 -1.27
N ASP A 349 68.19 0.09 -0.01
CA ASP A 349 68.72 1.18 0.80
C ASP A 349 69.77 0.59 1.77
N ALA A 350 71.04 0.98 1.65
CA ALA A 350 72.14 0.38 2.41
C ALA A 350 72.48 1.07 3.75
N ASP A 351 72.05 2.31 3.97
CA ASP A 351 72.33 3.05 5.20
C ASP A 351 71.07 3.44 6.01
N GLY A 352 69.91 3.54 5.38
CA GLY A 352 68.59 3.72 6.00
C GLY A 352 68.02 5.14 5.92
N ASP A 353 68.30 5.89 4.85
CA ASP A 353 67.85 7.28 4.66
C ASP A 353 66.46 7.40 4.00
N GLY A 354 65.99 6.35 3.30
CA GLY A 354 64.75 6.33 2.53
C GLY A 354 64.89 6.39 1.01
N VAL A 355 66.11 6.51 0.45
CA VAL A 355 66.38 6.58 -0.99
C VAL A 355 67.35 5.48 -1.42
N GLY A 356 66.89 4.60 -2.30
CA GLY A 356 67.68 3.48 -2.78
C GLY A 356 68.81 3.89 -3.71
N GLY A 357 69.99 3.33 -3.45
CA GLY A 357 71.14 3.45 -4.34
C GLY A 357 70.87 2.82 -5.71
N ASN A 358 71.70 3.17 -6.71
CA ASN A 358 71.61 2.69 -8.10
C ASN A 358 72.03 1.20 -8.28
N GLY A 359 71.69 0.33 -7.32
CA GLY A 359 72.24 -1.00 -7.12
C GLY A 359 71.25 -2.16 -7.36
N ALA A 360 70.80 -2.79 -6.28
CA ALA A 360 69.88 -3.92 -6.33
C ALA A 360 68.42 -3.44 -6.29
N TYR A 361 67.54 -4.07 -7.09
CA TYR A 361 66.12 -3.74 -7.13
C TYR A 361 65.24 -4.97 -7.37
N ILE A 362 63.97 -4.87 -7.00
CA ILE A 362 62.91 -5.88 -7.14
C ILE A 362 61.73 -5.22 -7.87
N PRO A 363 61.44 -5.58 -9.13
CA PRO A 363 60.27 -5.07 -9.86
C PRO A 363 59.02 -5.92 -9.59
N ASN A 364 57.86 -5.27 -9.61
CA ASN A 364 56.51 -5.85 -9.58
C ASN A 364 56.27 -6.77 -8.36
N THR A 365 56.14 -6.16 -7.17
CA THR A 365 55.75 -6.82 -5.92
C THR A 365 54.66 -6.02 -5.21
N CYS A 366 53.69 -6.66 -4.56
CA CYS A 366 52.68 -5.96 -3.76
C CYS A 366 53.29 -5.43 -2.45
N SER A 367 54.00 -6.30 -1.71
CA SER A 367 54.61 -5.98 -0.42
C SER A 367 56.14 -6.10 -0.41
N ALA A 368 56.79 -5.42 0.54
CA ALA A 368 58.25 -5.27 0.62
C ALA A 368 58.94 -6.37 1.46
N PRO A 369 60.12 -6.89 1.09
CA PRO A 369 60.82 -7.94 1.86
C PRO A 369 61.37 -7.53 3.23
N GLY A 370 61.23 -6.26 3.62
CA GLY A 370 61.73 -5.68 4.86
C GLY A 370 62.19 -4.22 4.68
N PRO A 371 62.47 -3.49 5.78
CA PRO A 371 62.64 -2.03 5.80
C PRO A 371 63.95 -1.49 5.20
N SER A 372 64.69 -2.30 4.43
CA SER A 372 65.88 -1.88 3.65
C SER A 372 65.60 -1.90 2.15
N TRP A 373 64.32 -1.73 1.80
CA TRP A 373 63.80 -1.71 0.44
C TRP A 373 62.81 -0.55 0.30
N VAL A 374 63.09 0.38 -0.60
CA VAL A 374 62.37 1.66 -0.73
C VAL A 374 62.03 1.96 -2.20
N GLU A 375 61.01 2.76 -2.47
CA GLU A 375 60.57 3.03 -3.86
C GLU A 375 61.35 4.17 -4.55
N VAL A 376 61.92 5.09 -3.77
CA VAL A 376 62.71 6.20 -4.31
C VAL A 376 64.07 5.69 -4.76
N ILE A 377 64.55 6.15 -5.91
CA ILE A 377 65.89 5.85 -6.44
C ILE A 377 66.65 7.15 -6.66
N GLY A 378 67.95 7.13 -6.40
CA GLY A 378 68.87 8.11 -7.00
C GLY A 378 69.98 8.61 -6.09
N ASP A 379 70.11 8.08 -4.88
CA ASP A 379 71.21 8.38 -3.98
C ASP A 379 72.58 8.22 -4.66
N CYS A 380 73.49 9.11 -4.28
CA CYS A 380 74.82 9.29 -4.82
C CYS A 380 75.98 8.88 -3.89
N ASP A 381 75.75 8.54 -2.60
CA ASP A 381 76.73 7.92 -1.69
C ASP A 381 76.10 6.99 -0.61
N ASP A 382 75.40 5.93 -1.05
CA ASP A 382 74.82 4.69 -0.43
C ASP A 382 75.60 4.08 0.77
N ALA A 383 75.88 4.92 1.76
CA ALA A 383 76.71 4.77 2.94
C ALA A 383 76.65 5.99 3.91
N SER A 384 75.82 7.00 3.66
CA SER A 384 75.80 8.32 4.31
C SER A 384 74.40 8.96 4.34
N GLN A 385 73.62 8.62 5.38
CA GLN A 385 72.24 9.03 5.74
C GLN A 385 71.81 10.52 5.64
N ASP A 386 72.70 11.42 5.22
CA ASP A 386 72.48 12.87 5.08
C ASP A 386 72.63 13.33 3.60
N VAL A 387 72.67 12.41 2.63
CA VAL A 387 73.01 12.66 1.22
C VAL A 387 72.03 11.92 0.29
N GLY A 388 71.19 12.64 -0.45
CA GLY A 388 70.26 12.02 -1.39
C GLY A 388 69.35 13.00 -2.14
N PRO A 389 68.73 12.58 -3.26
CA PRO A 389 67.73 13.35 -4.00
C PRO A 389 66.62 13.93 -3.12
N GLY A 390 66.64 15.25 -2.93
CA GLY A 390 65.62 15.98 -2.16
C GLY A 390 65.96 16.26 -0.70
N PHE A 391 67.12 15.81 -0.21
CA PHE A 391 67.65 16.30 1.07
C PHE A 391 67.95 17.82 0.99
N PRO A 392 67.81 18.58 2.09
CA PRO A 392 68.14 20.00 2.06
C PRO A 392 69.66 20.20 2.00
N GLU A 393 70.13 21.12 1.15
CA GLU A 393 71.54 21.55 1.17
C GLU A 393 71.89 22.15 2.54
N LEU A 394 72.78 21.47 3.28
CA LEU A 394 73.10 21.82 4.67
C LEU A 394 74.25 22.83 4.76
N CYS A 395 74.10 23.85 5.59
CA CYS A 395 75.19 24.75 5.96
C CYS A 395 76.16 24.11 6.98
N ASP A 396 76.75 22.95 6.65
CA ASP A 396 77.65 22.19 7.54
C ASP A 396 79.11 22.69 7.54
N GLY A 397 79.53 23.35 6.44
CA GLY A 397 80.87 23.89 6.23
C GLY A 397 81.83 23.01 5.43
N GLN A 398 81.34 22.03 4.67
CA GLN A 398 82.09 21.19 3.74
C GLN A 398 81.57 21.37 2.29
N ASP A 399 82.48 21.34 1.30
CA ASP A 399 82.13 21.52 -0.11
C ASP A 399 81.52 20.22 -0.73
N MET A 400 80.40 19.73 -0.18
CA MET A 400 79.71 18.51 -0.61
C MET A 400 78.29 18.81 -1.10
N ASP A 401 77.84 18.04 -2.09
CA ASP A 401 76.54 18.13 -2.77
C ASP A 401 75.61 17.13 -2.06
N ASN A 402 74.75 17.63 -1.17
CA ASN A 402 73.93 16.82 -0.27
C ASN A 402 72.60 16.42 -0.91
N ASN A 403 72.08 17.22 -1.85
CA ASN A 403 70.84 16.93 -2.56
C ASN A 403 71.02 16.14 -3.88
N CYS A 404 72.27 15.83 -4.25
CA CYS A 404 72.70 15.14 -5.47
C CYS A 404 72.31 15.85 -6.80
N ASP A 405 71.98 17.15 -6.81
CA ASP A 405 71.56 17.90 -8.00
C ASP A 405 72.72 18.53 -8.81
N GLY A 406 73.90 18.69 -8.18
CA GLY A 406 75.08 19.30 -8.79
C GLY A 406 75.34 20.78 -8.42
N ILE A 407 74.58 21.39 -7.50
CA ILE A 407 74.60 22.84 -7.22
C ILE A 407 74.62 23.17 -5.72
N LEU A 408 75.78 23.63 -5.23
CA LEU A 408 75.94 24.17 -3.86
C LEU A 408 75.14 25.49 -3.65
N PRO A 409 74.60 25.74 -2.44
CA PRO A 409 73.60 26.79 -2.17
C PRO A 409 74.18 28.21 -2.08
N ALA A 410 73.29 29.20 -2.26
CA ALA A 410 73.61 30.62 -2.20
C ALA A 410 72.97 31.32 -0.97
N GLY A 411 73.53 31.13 0.23
CA GLY A 411 72.99 31.69 1.48
C GLY A 411 73.98 32.40 2.42
N GLU A 412 75.29 32.22 2.29
CA GLU A 412 76.27 32.68 3.30
C GLU A 412 76.69 34.17 3.23
N GLN A 413 75.85 35.07 2.71
CA GLN A 413 76.19 36.50 2.56
C GLN A 413 75.04 37.43 2.98
N ASP A 414 75.35 38.33 3.92
CA ASP A 414 74.57 39.52 4.30
C ASP A 414 74.52 40.50 3.11
N MET A 415 73.30 40.96 2.76
CA MET A 415 73.04 41.68 1.50
C MET A 415 72.56 43.13 1.67
N ASP A 416 71.94 43.51 2.79
CA ASP A 416 71.51 44.89 3.05
C ASP A 416 72.38 45.60 4.11
N GLY A 417 73.06 44.83 4.98
CA GLY A 417 74.09 45.30 5.89
C GLY A 417 73.62 45.65 7.31
N ASP A 418 72.46 45.19 7.77
CA ASP A 418 72.05 45.32 9.18
C ASP A 418 72.93 44.46 10.13
N GLY A 419 73.43 43.32 9.63
CA GLY A 419 74.30 42.36 10.32
C GLY A 419 73.67 40.99 10.60
N ILE A 420 72.47 40.72 10.10
CA ILE A 420 71.70 39.47 10.23
C ILE A 420 71.49 38.90 8.82
N THR A 421 71.94 37.66 8.58
CA THR A 421 71.62 36.98 7.31
C THR A 421 70.18 36.44 7.35
N PHE A 422 69.63 36.06 6.19
CA PHE A 422 68.30 35.41 6.15
C PHE A 422 68.21 34.18 7.08
N CYS A 423 69.25 33.36 7.16
CA CYS A 423 69.36 32.24 8.11
C CYS A 423 69.48 32.65 9.59
N GLY A 424 69.52 33.95 9.89
CA GLY A 424 69.55 34.56 11.22
C GLY A 424 68.21 35.19 11.66
N GLY A 425 67.19 35.23 10.80
CA GLY A 425 65.84 35.68 11.16
C GLY A 425 65.44 37.10 10.73
N ASP A 426 66.02 37.62 9.65
CA ASP A 426 65.57 38.87 9.01
C ASP A 426 64.24 38.68 8.24
N CYS A 427 63.35 39.67 8.31
CA CYS A 427 62.06 39.72 7.62
C CYS A 427 62.07 40.55 6.31
N ALA A 428 63.10 41.37 6.05
CA ALA A 428 63.11 42.33 4.95
C ALA A 428 64.52 42.56 4.34
N VAL A 429 65.01 41.57 3.57
CA VAL A 429 66.36 41.42 2.97
C VAL A 429 66.93 42.56 2.08
N LEU A 430 66.32 43.75 2.08
CA LEU A 430 66.77 44.99 1.41
C LEU A 430 66.46 46.28 2.20
N GLU A 431 65.75 46.22 3.33
CA GLU A 431 65.18 47.39 4.03
C GLU A 431 65.27 47.23 5.57
N ALA A 432 66.50 47.33 6.13
CA ALA A 432 66.88 47.35 7.56
C ALA A 432 66.11 48.28 8.54
N ALA A 433 64.96 48.83 8.16
CA ALA A 433 64.00 49.48 9.05
C ALA A 433 62.87 48.52 9.51
N GLN A 434 62.69 47.36 8.87
CA GLN A 434 61.78 46.30 9.30
C GLN A 434 62.62 45.14 9.87
N ALA A 435 62.82 45.16 11.19
CA ALA A 435 63.64 44.19 11.90
C ALA A 435 63.17 44.03 13.36
N PRO A 436 63.40 42.87 14.02
CA PRO A 436 62.86 42.58 15.34
C PRO A 436 63.19 43.62 16.43
N GLY A 437 62.16 44.34 16.92
CA GLY A 437 62.23 45.19 18.11
C GLY A 437 62.19 46.72 17.91
N ASN A 438 61.61 47.21 16.82
CA ASN A 438 61.29 48.63 16.60
C ASN A 438 59.98 49.08 17.32
N VAL A 439 59.34 50.17 16.87
CA VAL A 439 58.15 50.77 17.52
C VAL A 439 57.18 51.31 16.46
N GLU A 440 55.89 51.00 16.64
CA GLU A 440 54.80 51.41 15.74
C GLU A 440 54.46 52.90 15.75
N ILE A 441 53.87 53.37 14.65
CA ILE A 441 53.30 54.71 14.45
C ILE A 441 52.03 54.62 13.59
N CYS A 442 51.23 55.71 13.57
CA CYS A 442 50.01 55.82 12.77
C CYS A 442 50.29 55.99 11.25
N ASP A 443 50.82 54.95 10.60
CA ASP A 443 51.00 54.88 9.14
C ASP A 443 50.52 53.57 8.48
N GLY A 444 50.27 52.51 9.27
CA GLY A 444 49.59 51.29 8.81
C GLY A 444 50.51 50.15 8.38
N LEU A 445 51.76 50.10 8.86
CA LEU A 445 52.68 48.98 8.64
C LEU A 445 53.16 48.37 9.97
N ASP A 446 53.27 47.03 10.01
CA ASP A 446 54.08 46.35 11.03
C ASP A 446 55.56 46.71 10.79
N ASN A 447 56.15 47.40 11.75
CA ASN A 447 57.51 47.94 11.66
C ASN A 447 58.52 47.20 12.55
N ASP A 448 58.09 46.26 13.41
CA ASP A 448 58.97 45.46 14.27
C ASP A 448 58.90 43.95 14.02
N CYS A 449 58.13 43.52 13.02
CA CYS A 449 57.93 42.13 12.59
C CYS A 449 57.36 41.23 13.70
N ASN A 450 56.45 41.75 14.53
CA ASN A 450 55.75 40.98 15.57
C ASN A 450 54.35 40.46 15.15
N GLY A 451 53.75 41.03 14.10
CA GLY A 451 52.48 40.59 13.50
C GLY A 451 51.21 41.33 13.95
N ILE A 452 51.30 42.53 14.54
CA ILE A 452 50.17 43.26 15.15
C ILE A 452 50.19 44.75 14.73
N THR A 453 49.01 45.41 14.65
CA THR A 453 48.87 46.89 14.57
C THR A 453 47.70 47.41 15.45
N PRO A 454 47.64 48.71 15.84
CA PRO A 454 46.76 49.21 16.91
C PRO A 454 45.37 49.68 16.45
N SER A 455 44.37 49.58 17.34
CA SER A 455 42.94 49.73 17.01
C SER A 455 42.35 51.16 17.01
N SER A 456 43.09 52.21 17.40
CA SER A 456 42.53 53.58 17.53
C SER A 456 42.52 54.39 16.21
N GLU A 457 42.26 53.73 15.08
CA GLU A 457 42.40 54.28 13.71
C GLU A 457 41.07 54.30 12.92
N GLN A 458 39.98 53.79 13.50
CA GLN A 458 38.75 53.40 12.79
C GLN A 458 37.61 54.43 12.91
N ASP A 459 37.01 54.76 11.77
CA ASP A 459 35.81 55.60 11.63
C ASP A 459 34.58 54.80 12.12
N SER A 460 33.79 55.36 13.05
CA SER A 460 32.82 54.60 13.85
C SER A 460 31.35 54.95 13.57
N ASP A 461 31.07 56.13 13.02
CA ASP A 461 29.74 56.59 12.59
C ASP A 461 29.66 56.81 11.06
N GLY A 462 30.79 56.86 10.36
CA GLY A 462 30.86 56.72 8.91
C GLY A 462 30.69 58.01 8.10
N ASP A 463 30.85 59.18 8.72
CA ASP A 463 30.75 60.48 8.03
C ASP A 463 31.98 60.79 7.14
N GLY A 464 33.10 60.08 7.36
CA GLY A 464 34.36 60.24 6.63
C GLY A 464 35.39 61.14 7.32
N ILE A 465 35.15 61.58 8.56
CA ILE A 465 36.05 62.35 9.42
C ILE A 465 36.22 61.60 10.74
N ARG A 466 37.48 61.36 11.15
CA ARG A 466 37.77 60.74 12.45
C ARG A 466 37.29 61.67 13.60
N ASP A 467 36.30 61.19 14.36
CA ASP A 467 35.43 61.97 15.27
C ASP A 467 36.14 62.93 16.25
N CYS A 468 35.59 64.17 16.38
CA CYS A 468 36.09 65.27 17.22
C CYS A 468 35.08 66.45 17.53
N ALA A 469 33.78 66.20 17.84
CA ALA A 469 32.86 67.05 18.69
C ALA A 469 31.98 68.26 18.15
N GLU A 470 31.08 68.79 19.03
CA GLU A 470 29.66 69.25 18.81
C GLU A 470 29.21 70.72 19.21
N SER A 471 27.88 71.08 19.16
CA SER A 471 27.27 72.45 19.33
C SER A 471 25.88 72.58 20.09
N THR A 472 25.24 73.78 20.22
CA THR A 472 24.09 74.07 21.17
C THR A 472 23.12 75.28 20.86
N ILE A 473 21.77 75.11 20.75
CA ILE A 473 20.68 76.18 20.72
C ILE A 473 19.31 75.68 21.32
N ASP A 474 18.39 76.61 21.65
CA ASP A 474 16.95 76.49 22.09
C ASP A 474 16.06 77.27 21.08
N TYR A 475 14.87 76.76 20.72
CA TYR A 475 14.06 77.30 19.61
C TYR A 475 12.54 77.44 19.84
N ASP A 476 11.86 76.53 20.56
CA ASP A 476 10.41 76.62 20.82
C ASP A 476 10.06 77.59 21.99
N GLN A 477 10.98 77.68 22.97
CA GLN A 477 10.93 78.42 24.24
C GLN A 477 10.18 77.72 25.40
N ASP A 478 10.26 76.40 25.54
CA ASP A 478 9.86 75.71 26.78
C ASP A 478 10.72 76.13 28.00
N GLY A 479 12.03 76.25 27.77
CA GLY A 479 13.06 76.52 28.78
C GLY A 479 14.28 75.59 28.76
N VAL A 480 14.33 74.62 27.84
CA VAL A 480 15.39 73.63 27.63
C VAL A 480 16.02 73.83 26.24
N THR A 481 17.19 73.24 25.99
CA THR A 481 17.87 73.23 24.69
C THR A 481 18.08 71.79 24.25
N VAL A 482 18.27 71.53 22.95
CA VAL A 482 18.74 70.20 22.47
C VAL A 482 20.01 69.76 23.22
N GLY A 483 20.93 70.70 23.48
CA GLY A 483 22.14 70.48 24.30
C GLY A 483 21.90 70.37 25.82
N ALA A 484 20.65 70.28 26.26
CA ALA A 484 20.22 70.12 27.65
C ALA A 484 19.08 69.09 27.83
N GLY A 485 18.70 68.36 26.76
CA GLY A 485 17.74 67.24 26.81
C GLY A 485 16.40 67.47 26.11
N ASP A 486 16.16 68.62 25.48
CA ASP A 486 14.97 68.80 24.63
C ASP A 486 15.11 67.93 23.36
N CYS A 487 14.08 67.13 23.08
CA CYS A 487 14.02 66.14 22.01
C CYS A 487 13.18 66.60 20.81
N ASN A 488 12.48 67.74 20.88
CA ASN A 488 11.71 68.33 19.78
C ASN A 488 11.70 69.86 19.90
N ASP A 489 12.72 70.52 19.35
CA ASP A 489 13.00 71.96 19.46
C ASP A 489 11.93 72.91 18.88
N GLN A 490 10.73 72.40 18.55
CA GLN A 490 9.63 73.11 17.91
C GLN A 490 8.26 72.89 18.58
N ASP A 491 8.15 72.04 19.61
CA ASP A 491 6.86 71.74 20.26
C ASP A 491 6.89 71.74 21.80
N VAL A 492 6.24 72.75 22.37
CA VAL A 492 6.30 73.15 23.79
C VAL A 492 5.55 72.23 24.76
N THR A 493 5.14 71.04 24.32
CA THR A 493 4.66 69.95 25.18
C THR A 493 5.66 68.81 25.33
N ILE A 494 6.67 68.74 24.46
CA ILE A 494 7.65 67.66 24.38
C ILE A 494 8.96 68.16 24.98
N HIS A 495 9.21 67.86 26.26
CA HIS A 495 10.34 68.39 27.02
C HIS A 495 10.66 67.57 28.29
N PRO A 496 11.91 67.59 28.84
CA PRO A 496 12.37 66.89 30.06
C PRO A 496 11.59 66.99 31.39
N ASN A 497 10.41 67.61 31.41
CA ASN A 497 9.54 67.79 32.58
C ASN A 497 8.04 67.63 32.23
N ALA A 498 7.69 66.93 31.14
CA ALA A 498 6.30 66.71 30.73
C ALA A 498 5.64 65.57 31.51
N THR A 499 4.59 64.98 30.94
CA THR A 499 3.89 63.81 31.48
C THR A 499 3.25 63.09 30.30
N GLU A 500 3.58 61.82 30.12
CA GLU A 500 3.17 60.99 28.98
C GLU A 500 1.65 60.90 28.74
N LEU A 501 1.28 60.68 27.49
CA LEU A 501 -0.11 60.68 27.01
C LEU A 501 -0.32 59.75 25.80
N CYS A 502 -0.25 58.41 25.95
CA CYS A 502 -0.42 57.38 24.88
C CYS A 502 -0.70 57.92 23.45
N ASN A 503 0.35 58.44 22.78
CA ASN A 503 0.24 59.11 21.48
C ASN A 503 1.39 58.83 20.50
N GLY A 504 2.42 58.09 20.91
CA GLY A 504 3.58 57.76 20.08
C GLY A 504 4.64 58.86 20.01
N GLN A 505 4.76 59.70 21.05
CA GLN A 505 5.79 60.73 21.20
C GLN A 505 6.38 60.66 22.62
N ASP A 506 7.70 60.76 22.75
CA ASP A 506 8.44 60.90 24.03
C ASP A 506 8.12 62.28 24.63
N ASP A 507 6.96 62.44 25.27
CA ASP A 507 6.51 63.75 25.75
C ASP A 507 7.49 64.29 26.81
N ASN A 508 8.04 63.43 27.69
CA ASN A 508 8.95 63.81 28.76
C ASN A 508 10.45 63.79 28.40
N CYS A 509 10.81 63.64 27.12
CA CYS A 509 12.17 63.59 26.58
C CYS A 509 13.18 62.78 27.42
N ASN A 510 12.78 61.58 27.85
CA ASN A 510 13.63 60.68 28.63
C ASN A 510 14.25 59.54 27.80
N ALA A 511 13.96 59.51 26.48
CA ALA A 511 14.29 58.48 25.51
C ALA A 511 13.51 57.15 25.66
N GLN A 512 12.32 57.23 26.26
CA GLN A 512 11.26 56.23 26.24
C GLN A 512 10.00 56.87 25.61
N VAL A 513 8.92 56.11 25.40
CA VAL A 513 7.67 56.65 24.83
C VAL A 513 6.50 56.05 25.61
N ASP A 514 5.58 56.91 26.07
CA ASP A 514 4.30 56.55 26.67
C ASP A 514 4.37 55.71 27.99
N GLU A 515 5.43 55.86 28.81
CA GLU A 515 5.60 55.09 30.06
C GLU A 515 4.55 55.35 31.16
N GLY A 516 4.33 54.31 31.98
CA GLY A 516 3.81 54.47 33.35
C GLY A 516 2.45 53.83 33.64
N MET A 517 1.96 52.96 32.74
CA MET A 517 0.70 52.23 32.91
C MET A 517 0.88 50.75 33.32
N ASP A 518 2.03 50.14 33.01
CA ASP A 518 2.49 48.82 33.50
C ASP A 518 2.14 48.59 34.99
N GLN A 519 1.21 47.67 35.29
CA GLN A 519 0.69 47.44 36.66
C GLN A 519 1.34 46.24 37.38
N ASP A 520 1.86 45.26 36.65
CA ASP A 520 2.42 44.02 37.19
C ASP A 520 3.96 43.95 37.11
N GLY A 521 4.58 44.65 36.15
CA GLY A 521 6.01 44.94 36.06
C GLY A 521 6.78 44.24 34.95
N ASP A 522 6.13 43.75 33.88
CA ASP A 522 6.81 43.03 32.79
C ASP A 522 7.47 43.92 31.71
N GLY A 523 7.08 45.20 31.63
CA GLY A 523 7.57 46.18 30.65
C GLY A 523 6.66 46.43 29.44
N TRP A 524 5.52 45.75 29.37
CA TRP A 524 4.39 46.06 28.48
C TRP A 524 3.37 46.93 29.22
N SER A 525 2.25 47.21 28.57
CA SER A 525 1.09 47.89 29.15
C SER A 525 -0.05 47.93 28.13
N ALA A 526 -1.25 48.27 28.59
CA ALA A 526 -2.45 48.43 27.76
C ALA A 526 -2.31 49.43 26.59
N CYS A 527 -1.27 50.27 26.55
CA CYS A 527 -0.96 51.13 25.39
C CYS A 527 0.02 50.49 24.38
N ASN A 528 0.81 49.48 24.79
CA ASN A 528 1.76 48.74 23.94
C ASN A 528 1.17 47.44 23.34
N GLY A 529 -0.09 47.12 23.60
CA GLY A 529 -0.80 45.96 23.03
C GLY A 529 -1.05 44.81 24.00
N ASP A 530 -0.67 44.97 25.26
CA ASP A 530 -1.02 44.08 26.37
C ASP A 530 -2.54 43.82 26.44
N CYS A 531 -2.91 42.54 26.57
CA CYS A 531 -4.28 42.08 26.63
C CYS A 531 -4.76 41.69 28.05
N ASP A 532 -3.87 41.58 29.04
CA ASP A 532 -4.19 41.58 30.48
C ASP A 532 -3.09 42.29 31.28
N ASP A 533 -3.16 43.64 31.27
CA ASP A 533 -2.35 44.66 31.98
C ASP A 533 -2.44 44.54 33.53
N THR A 534 -2.70 43.33 34.04
CA THR A 534 -2.62 42.90 35.44
C THR A 534 -1.91 41.55 35.64
N ASN A 535 -1.44 40.90 34.57
CA ASN A 535 -0.80 39.58 34.56
C ASN A 535 0.46 39.55 33.67
N ALA A 536 1.63 39.72 34.30
CA ALA A 536 3.01 39.71 33.76
C ALA A 536 3.49 38.46 32.96
N ALA A 537 2.56 37.64 32.48
CA ALA A 537 2.77 36.50 31.59
C ALA A 537 1.93 36.60 30.29
N ILE A 538 1.09 37.64 30.15
CA ILE A 538 0.19 37.86 29.00
C ILE A 538 0.54 39.22 28.38
N HIS A 539 1.34 39.23 27.32
CA HIS A 539 1.80 40.45 26.65
C HIS A 539 2.32 40.17 25.22
N PRO A 540 2.36 41.16 24.28
CA PRO A 540 2.76 40.99 22.86
C PRO A 540 4.12 40.38 22.50
N ASN A 541 4.90 39.94 23.48
CA ASN A 541 6.20 39.28 23.33
C ASN A 541 6.34 38.09 24.33
N ALA A 542 5.23 37.63 24.92
CA ALA A 542 5.22 36.45 25.76
C ALA A 542 5.58 35.22 24.91
N THR A 543 5.94 34.14 25.58
CA THR A 543 5.96 32.82 24.96
C THR A 543 4.65 32.15 25.35
N GLU A 544 3.93 31.60 24.38
CA GLU A 544 2.75 30.77 24.65
C GLU A 544 3.10 29.67 25.65
N LEU A 545 2.22 29.53 26.64
CA LEU A 545 2.28 28.59 27.73
C LEU A 545 1.12 27.62 27.56
N CYS A 546 1.36 26.36 27.90
CA CYS A 546 0.33 25.32 27.84
C CYS A 546 -0.75 25.46 28.94
N ASP A 547 -1.51 26.55 28.89
CA ASP A 547 -2.68 26.83 29.73
C ASP A 547 -3.94 27.20 28.91
N GLY A 548 -3.82 27.34 27.59
CA GLY A 548 -4.94 27.59 26.67
C GLY A 548 -5.38 29.06 26.61
N VAL A 549 -4.49 29.98 27.01
CA VAL A 549 -4.69 31.44 26.89
C VAL A 549 -3.73 31.99 25.84
N ASP A 550 -4.22 32.86 24.95
CA ASP A 550 -3.40 33.68 24.03
C ASP A 550 -2.48 34.60 24.85
N ASN A 551 -1.30 34.11 25.22
CA ASN A 551 -0.38 34.84 26.09
C ASN A 551 0.32 35.97 25.31
N ASN A 552 0.58 35.76 24.02
CA ASN A 552 1.27 36.70 23.15
C ASN A 552 0.35 37.74 22.49
N CYS A 553 -0.95 37.72 22.80
CA CYS A 553 -1.95 38.70 22.37
C CYS A 553 -2.06 38.90 20.83
N ASP A 554 -1.67 37.92 20.00
CA ASP A 554 -1.79 38.04 18.53
C ASP A 554 -3.16 37.61 17.99
N GLY A 555 -3.99 37.01 18.84
CA GLY A 555 -5.32 36.50 18.53
C GLY A 555 -5.34 35.02 18.11
N VAL A 556 -4.24 34.28 18.28
CA VAL A 556 -4.09 32.88 17.88
C VAL A 556 -3.38 32.06 18.96
N THR A 557 -4.15 31.45 19.86
CA THR A 557 -3.69 30.28 20.63
C THR A 557 -3.14 29.23 19.66
N PRO A 558 -1.90 28.73 19.80
CA PRO A 558 -1.32 27.79 18.87
C PRO A 558 -2.14 26.51 18.73
N SER A 559 -2.06 25.86 17.57
CA SER A 559 -2.80 24.61 17.31
C SER A 559 -2.38 23.45 18.21
N ASN A 560 -1.21 23.55 18.87
CA ASN A 560 -0.70 22.59 19.85
C ASN A 560 -1.14 22.90 21.30
N GLU A 561 -2.04 23.87 21.50
CA GLU A 561 -2.65 24.21 22.81
C GLU A 561 -4.18 24.13 22.79
N VAL A 562 -4.73 23.79 21.62
CA VAL A 562 -6.06 23.18 21.51
C VAL A 562 -5.98 21.79 22.13
N ASP A 563 -7.11 21.37 22.69
CA ASP A 563 -7.39 20.04 23.25
C ASP A 563 -8.47 19.49 22.31
N ALA A 564 -8.07 18.73 21.29
CA ALA A 564 -8.92 18.51 20.12
C ALA A 564 -9.84 17.27 20.20
N ASP A 565 -9.56 16.33 21.11
CA ASP A 565 -10.45 15.22 21.47
C ASP A 565 -11.18 15.39 22.83
N SER A 566 -10.77 16.38 23.65
CA SER A 566 -11.37 16.73 24.94
C SER A 566 -11.08 15.79 26.12
N ASP A 567 -9.95 15.09 26.11
CA ASP A 567 -9.48 14.29 27.27
C ASP A 567 -8.93 15.16 28.43
N GLY A 568 -8.46 16.38 28.14
CA GLY A 568 -7.93 17.36 29.08
C GLY A 568 -6.42 17.66 28.96
N PHE A 569 -5.67 16.86 28.21
CA PHE A 569 -4.29 17.12 27.80
C PHE A 569 -4.25 18.03 26.55
N ARG A 570 -3.13 18.06 25.82
CA ARG A 570 -2.77 19.00 24.72
C ARG A 570 -1.39 18.58 24.22
N ILE A 571 -1.07 18.73 22.94
CA ILE A 571 0.32 18.53 22.43
C ILE A 571 1.38 19.25 23.30
N CYS A 572 1.12 20.49 23.74
CA CYS A 572 2.05 21.23 24.60
C CYS A 572 2.20 20.70 26.03
N ALA A 573 1.27 19.86 26.50
CA ALA A 573 1.25 19.30 27.85
C ALA A 573 2.02 17.97 27.96
N GLY A 574 2.40 17.40 26.81
CA GLY A 574 3.08 16.10 26.69
C GLY A 574 2.32 15.09 25.84
N ASP A 575 1.09 15.40 25.42
CA ASP A 575 0.31 14.58 24.49
C ASP A 575 1.05 14.41 23.16
N CYS A 576 1.04 13.17 22.68
CA CYS A 576 1.69 12.75 21.46
C CYS A 576 0.71 12.54 20.29
N VAL A 577 -0.61 12.40 20.53
CA VAL A 577 -1.67 12.21 19.52
C VAL A 577 -3.03 12.85 19.92
N ASP A 578 -3.05 14.18 20.08
CA ASP A 578 -4.15 15.18 20.37
C ASP A 578 -5.55 15.00 19.75
N ALA A 579 -5.77 13.96 18.95
CA ALA A 579 -7.04 13.60 18.31
C ALA A 579 -7.53 12.18 18.67
N VAL A 580 -6.94 11.57 19.72
CA VAL A 580 -7.15 10.19 20.17
C VAL A 580 -7.13 10.16 21.71
N ALA A 581 -8.29 10.36 22.34
CA ALA A 581 -8.50 10.53 23.79
C ALA A 581 -8.15 9.31 24.70
N ASN A 582 -7.34 8.37 24.21
CA ASN A 582 -6.71 7.30 24.98
C ASN A 582 -5.17 7.36 24.95
N ILE A 583 -4.58 8.33 24.26
CA ILE A 583 -3.12 8.54 24.13
C ILE A 583 -2.75 9.85 24.84
N TYR A 584 -2.19 9.78 26.03
CA TYR A 584 -1.86 10.96 26.85
C TYR A 584 -0.85 10.66 27.98
N PRO A 585 -0.11 11.69 28.48
CA PRO A 585 0.81 11.61 29.61
C PRO A 585 0.31 10.84 30.83
N GLY A 586 0.73 9.58 30.97
CA GLY A 586 0.30 8.70 32.06
C GLY A 586 -1.00 7.94 31.83
N ALA A 587 -1.29 7.55 30.58
CA ALA A 587 -2.34 6.61 30.21
C ALA A 587 -2.01 5.17 30.68
N VAL A 588 -2.41 4.15 29.91
CA VAL A 588 -2.07 2.74 30.17
C VAL A 588 -1.88 2.03 28.82
N GLU A 589 -0.62 1.70 28.51
CA GLU A 589 -0.18 0.95 27.31
C GLU A 589 -1.04 -0.28 26.98
N VAL A 590 -1.49 -0.38 25.72
CA VAL A 590 -2.33 -1.49 25.24
C VAL A 590 -1.88 -2.11 23.90
N CYS A 591 -0.66 -2.68 23.86
CA CYS A 591 -0.09 -3.53 22.78
C CYS A 591 -0.64 -3.22 21.37
N ASN A 592 -0.36 -2.02 20.88
CA ASN A 592 -0.90 -1.48 19.63
C ASN A 592 0.16 -0.80 18.74
N ALA A 593 1.44 -0.83 19.15
CA ALA A 593 2.58 -0.14 18.54
C ALA A 593 2.48 1.40 18.50
N LEU A 594 1.78 1.99 19.47
CA LEU A 594 1.75 3.42 19.78
C LEU A 594 2.27 3.63 21.22
N ASP A 595 2.82 4.82 21.47
CA ASP A 595 3.20 5.33 22.79
C ASP A 595 1.91 5.88 23.43
N ASP A 596 1.09 5.05 24.11
CA ASP A 596 -0.20 5.50 24.69
C ASP A 596 0.03 6.46 25.88
N ASP A 597 1.06 6.23 26.70
CA ASP A 597 1.44 6.97 27.91
C ASP A 597 2.26 8.25 27.60
N CYS A 598 2.81 8.39 26.38
CA CYS A 598 3.68 9.48 25.92
C CYS A 598 5.00 9.66 26.74
N ASP A 599 5.54 8.60 27.35
CA ASP A 599 6.86 8.56 28.01
C ASP A 599 8.02 8.50 26.99
N GLY A 600 7.75 7.98 25.78
CA GLY A 600 8.74 7.78 24.71
C GLY A 600 9.32 6.36 24.65
N ALA A 601 8.73 5.43 25.41
CA ALA A 601 8.71 4.01 25.09
C ALA A 601 7.49 3.69 24.19
N VAL A 602 7.23 2.40 23.94
CA VAL A 602 6.04 1.89 23.24
C VAL A 602 5.70 0.55 23.88
N ASP A 603 4.44 0.33 24.25
CA ASP A 603 3.90 -0.92 24.79
C ASP A 603 4.61 -1.45 26.07
N GLU A 604 5.23 -0.59 26.88
CA GLU A 604 6.11 -1.03 27.96
C GLU A 604 5.38 -1.47 29.25
N GLY A 605 6.13 -2.14 30.15
CA GLY A 605 5.60 -2.62 31.43
C GLY A 605 4.84 -3.95 31.36
N TRP A 606 4.73 -4.58 30.19
CA TRP A 606 4.06 -5.87 29.98
C TRP A 606 4.88 -7.12 30.41
N ASP A 607 6.17 -6.98 30.78
CA ASP A 607 7.01 -8.03 31.42
C ASP A 607 6.37 -8.56 32.72
N GLN A 608 5.53 -9.59 32.59
CA GLN A 608 4.62 -10.03 33.65
C GLN A 608 5.23 -11.12 34.57
N ASP A 609 6.29 -11.81 34.12
CA ASP A 609 6.98 -12.85 34.90
C ASP A 609 8.41 -12.48 35.35
N GLY A 610 9.03 -11.46 34.73
CA GLY A 610 10.16 -10.69 35.23
C GLY A 610 11.52 -11.05 34.64
N ASP A 611 11.59 -11.44 33.37
CA ASP A 611 12.83 -11.88 32.70
C ASP A 611 13.42 -10.92 31.66
N SER A 612 12.72 -9.81 31.37
CA SER A 612 13.14 -8.69 30.52
C SER A 612 13.13 -8.91 29.01
N VAL A 613 12.14 -9.67 28.53
CA VAL A 613 11.60 -9.65 27.15
C VAL A 613 10.07 -9.54 27.21
N THR A 614 9.39 -9.23 26.10
CA THR A 614 7.92 -9.11 26.03
C THR A 614 7.38 -9.69 24.72
N PHE A 615 6.08 -9.98 24.68
CA PHE A 615 5.38 -10.43 23.46
C PHE A 615 5.25 -9.35 22.37
N CYS A 616 5.31 -8.06 22.72
CA CYS A 616 5.12 -6.94 21.78
C CYS A 616 6.46 -6.40 21.21
N GLY A 617 7.61 -6.73 21.84
CA GLY A 617 8.97 -6.42 21.39
C GLY A 617 9.46 -5.00 21.72
N ASP A 618 10.76 -4.86 22.02
CA ASP A 618 11.40 -3.57 22.37
C ASP A 618 11.58 -2.62 21.15
N ASP A 619 11.26 -3.05 19.91
CA ASP A 619 11.44 -2.27 18.68
C ASP A 619 10.25 -2.24 17.69
N GLY A 620 9.16 -2.98 17.97
CA GLY A 620 7.95 -3.01 17.15
C GLY A 620 8.06 -3.71 15.79
N VAL A 621 9.11 -4.52 15.54
CA VAL A 621 9.31 -5.20 14.24
C VAL A 621 9.23 -6.73 14.36
N TYR A 622 8.02 -7.27 14.25
CA TYR A 622 7.81 -8.72 14.25
C TYR A 622 8.31 -9.39 12.95
N PRO A 623 9.05 -10.52 13.00
CA PRO A 623 9.69 -11.14 14.17
C PRO A 623 11.16 -10.68 14.32
N SER A 624 11.54 -10.28 15.53
CA SER A 624 12.88 -9.83 15.90
C SER A 624 13.75 -10.98 16.46
N ALA A 625 14.92 -10.67 17.03
CA ALA A 625 15.78 -11.64 17.72
C ALA A 625 15.61 -11.64 19.25
N ASP A 626 14.65 -10.83 19.73
CA ASP A 626 14.44 -10.43 21.12
C ASP A 626 13.07 -10.92 21.64
N ASP A 627 12.14 -11.24 20.73
CA ASP A 627 10.75 -11.60 21.01
C ASP A 627 10.60 -12.92 21.80
N ASP A 628 9.64 -12.94 22.73
CA ASP A 628 9.21 -14.13 23.48
C ASP A 628 7.81 -14.62 23.07
N CYS A 629 7.53 -15.89 23.36
CA CYS A 629 6.29 -16.56 22.96
C CYS A 629 5.13 -16.47 23.97
N SER A 630 5.34 -16.05 25.23
CA SER A 630 4.28 -15.75 26.22
C SER A 630 4.82 -15.18 27.55
N ASP A 631 4.39 -13.97 27.93
CA ASP A 631 4.72 -13.29 29.20
C ASP A 631 4.19 -13.99 30.48
N GLN A 632 3.71 -15.24 30.39
CA GLN A 632 3.22 -16.05 31.51
C GLN A 632 4.04 -17.32 31.79
N ASP A 633 4.99 -17.70 30.92
CA ASP A 633 5.87 -18.86 31.14
C ASP A 633 7.24 -18.65 30.45
N GLY A 634 8.16 -17.96 31.15
CA GLY A 634 9.59 -17.75 30.83
C GLY A 634 10.43 -19.03 30.77
N LEU A 635 9.90 -20.05 30.10
CA LEU A 635 10.55 -21.21 29.51
C LEU A 635 10.31 -21.26 27.98
N ALA A 636 9.56 -20.29 27.42
CA ALA A 636 9.14 -20.25 26.01
C ALA A 636 10.14 -19.60 25.02
N TRP A 637 11.32 -19.19 25.51
CA TRP A 637 12.53 -18.58 24.90
C TRP A 637 13.02 -18.98 23.48
N GLN A 638 12.33 -19.83 22.71
CA GLN A 638 12.68 -20.12 21.33
C GLN A 638 11.44 -20.35 20.48
N PHE A 639 11.29 -19.53 19.43
CA PHE A 639 10.61 -19.95 18.20
C PHE A 639 11.05 -21.36 17.82
N GLN A 640 10.10 -22.25 17.59
CA GLN A 640 10.40 -23.64 17.26
C GLN A 640 10.23 -23.82 15.76
N VAL A 641 11.22 -24.47 15.13
CA VAL A 641 11.01 -25.02 13.80
C VAL A 641 10.07 -26.21 13.99
N LEU A 642 8.82 -25.99 13.64
CA LEU A 642 7.78 -27.00 13.56
C LEU A 642 7.73 -27.54 12.14
N TYR A 643 7.23 -28.75 12.00
CA TYR A 643 7.17 -29.48 10.75
C TYR A 643 5.78 -30.09 10.61
N LEU A 644 5.19 -30.06 9.41
CA LEU A 644 3.80 -30.48 9.20
C LEU A 644 3.63 -31.98 9.52
N ASP A 645 2.73 -32.29 10.45
CA ASP A 645 2.41 -33.62 11.01
C ASP A 645 1.00 -34.01 10.56
N LEU A 646 0.84 -34.24 9.25
CA LEU A 646 -0.45 -34.41 8.59
C LEU A 646 -1.15 -35.71 9.02
N ASP A 647 -0.42 -36.80 9.21
CA ASP A 647 -0.96 -38.09 9.68
C ASP A 647 -1.12 -38.23 11.21
N ASN A 648 -0.48 -37.35 11.99
CA ASN A 648 -0.49 -37.31 13.47
C ASN A 648 0.31 -38.43 14.17
N ASP A 649 1.40 -38.93 13.58
CA ASP A 649 2.46 -39.76 14.21
C ASP A 649 3.11 -39.06 15.42
N GLY A 650 3.35 -37.74 15.31
CA GLY A 650 4.23 -36.99 16.20
C GLY A 650 5.58 -36.61 15.57
N ARG A 651 5.69 -36.62 14.24
CA ARG A 651 6.82 -36.16 13.41
C ARG A 651 6.30 -35.29 12.28
N GLY A 652 7.17 -34.63 11.56
CA GLY A 652 6.72 -33.86 10.40
C GLY A 652 7.76 -33.75 9.31
N ASP A 653 7.29 -33.33 8.14
CA ASP A 653 8.08 -33.24 6.93
C ASP A 653 9.21 -32.18 7.08
N PRO A 654 10.50 -32.55 6.95
CA PRO A 654 11.61 -31.62 7.07
C PRO A 654 11.68 -30.55 5.98
N SER A 655 10.90 -30.68 4.89
CA SER A 655 10.75 -29.67 3.83
C SER A 655 9.62 -28.68 4.11
N ILE A 656 8.54 -29.09 4.78
CA ILE A 656 7.40 -28.22 5.15
C ILE A 656 7.56 -27.77 6.60
N SER A 657 8.44 -26.78 6.82
CA SER A 657 8.75 -26.24 8.15
C SER A 657 8.20 -24.84 8.39
N LEU A 658 7.51 -24.64 9.52
CA LEU A 658 7.00 -23.35 9.98
C LEU A 658 7.73 -22.92 11.26
N LEU A 659 8.11 -21.65 11.36
CA LEU A 659 8.71 -21.07 12.56
C LEU A 659 7.58 -20.46 13.43
N LEU A 660 7.25 -21.09 14.56
CA LEU A 660 6.10 -20.68 15.37
C LEU A 660 6.32 -20.79 16.89
N CYS A 661 5.53 -20.03 17.64
CA CYS A 661 5.35 -20.15 19.07
C CYS A 661 4.30 -21.22 19.42
N GLY A 662 4.65 -22.14 20.32
CA GLY A 662 3.78 -23.24 20.74
C GLY A 662 3.82 -24.46 19.82
N LEU A 663 2.79 -25.31 19.90
CA LEU A 663 2.64 -26.50 19.05
C LEU A 663 1.16 -26.64 18.63
N PRO A 664 0.79 -26.21 17.40
CA PRO A 664 -0.56 -26.42 16.88
C PRO A 664 -0.87 -27.92 16.67
N SER A 665 -2.14 -28.28 16.56
CA SER A 665 -2.53 -29.61 16.10
C SER A 665 -2.15 -29.80 14.63
N GLY A 666 -1.60 -30.96 14.27
CA GLY A 666 -1.09 -31.23 12.92
C GLY A 666 0.34 -30.71 12.68
N TRP A 667 1.10 -30.42 13.74
CA TRP A 667 2.51 -30.00 13.65
C TRP A 667 3.36 -30.71 14.70
N SER A 668 4.62 -31.01 14.36
CA SER A 668 5.60 -31.66 15.23
C SER A 668 6.90 -30.87 15.38
N GLN A 669 7.56 -31.03 16.54
CA GLN A 669 8.92 -30.54 16.82
C GLN A 669 10.03 -31.42 16.22
N ILE A 670 9.68 -32.52 15.53
CA ILE A 670 10.63 -33.53 15.07
C ILE A 670 10.55 -33.64 13.54
N GLY A 671 11.16 -32.67 12.86
CA GLY A 671 11.32 -32.61 11.41
C GLY A 671 12.31 -33.64 10.92
N ASN A 672 11.81 -34.85 10.75
CA ASN A 672 12.58 -35.94 10.17
C ASN A 672 11.70 -36.98 9.47
N ASP A 673 10.43 -36.70 9.24
CA ASP A 673 9.56 -37.60 8.49
C ASP A 673 10.05 -37.75 7.03
N CYS A 674 9.57 -38.77 6.32
CA CYS A 674 9.80 -38.91 4.87
C CYS A 674 8.56 -39.24 4.04
N ASP A 675 7.38 -39.37 4.67
CA ASP A 675 6.06 -39.51 4.04
C ASP A 675 4.99 -39.06 5.04
N ALA A 676 4.84 -37.75 5.23
CA ALA A 676 4.00 -37.16 6.30
C ALA A 676 2.49 -37.42 6.17
N ALA A 677 2.06 -38.13 5.12
CA ALA A 677 0.70 -38.65 4.94
C ALA A 677 0.52 -40.08 5.51
N ASN A 678 1.57 -40.68 6.07
CA ASN A 678 1.67 -42.10 6.37
C ASN A 678 2.41 -42.38 7.70
N ALA A 679 1.62 -42.48 8.78
CA ALA A 679 2.06 -42.68 10.18
C ALA A 679 2.80 -44.00 10.49
N SER A 680 3.40 -44.63 9.48
CA SER A 680 4.29 -45.79 9.56
C SER A 680 5.69 -45.52 8.97
N THR A 681 5.90 -44.40 8.27
CA THR A 681 7.08 -44.16 7.41
C THR A 681 7.95 -43.02 7.96
N PHE A 682 8.76 -43.32 8.97
CA PHE A 682 9.61 -42.36 9.65
C PHE A 682 10.94 -42.95 10.15
N PRO A 683 11.99 -42.15 10.41
CA PRO A 683 13.30 -42.68 10.81
C PRO A 683 13.29 -43.55 12.07
N GLY A 684 13.59 -44.83 11.85
CA GLY A 684 13.58 -45.88 12.87
C GLY A 684 12.21 -46.49 13.18
N ALA A 685 11.23 -46.36 12.27
CA ALA A 685 10.05 -47.22 12.24
C ALA A 685 10.42 -48.70 12.02
N PRO A 686 9.47 -49.65 12.17
CA PRO A 686 9.66 -51.02 11.76
C PRO A 686 9.16 -51.22 10.32
N GLU A 687 10.09 -51.45 9.40
CA GLU A 687 9.87 -51.82 7.99
C GLU A 687 8.66 -52.76 7.80
N LEU A 688 7.79 -52.40 6.85
CA LEU A 688 6.54 -53.07 6.52
C LEU A 688 6.62 -53.72 5.14
N CYS A 689 5.88 -54.81 4.95
CA CYS A 689 5.95 -55.58 3.72
C CYS A 689 5.26 -54.91 2.49
N ASP A 690 4.95 -53.62 2.55
CA ASP A 690 4.49 -52.81 1.42
C ASP A 690 5.62 -52.45 0.43
N GLY A 691 6.89 -52.52 0.87
CA GLY A 691 8.07 -52.31 0.03
C GLY A 691 8.46 -50.85 -0.16
N GLN A 692 7.97 -49.97 0.73
CA GLN A 692 8.47 -48.61 0.91
C GLN A 692 9.72 -48.62 1.82
N ASP A 693 10.35 -47.45 2.03
CA ASP A 693 11.49 -47.28 2.95
C ASP A 693 10.95 -46.73 4.28
N ASN A 694 10.20 -47.56 5.02
CA ASN A 694 9.43 -47.06 6.17
C ASN A 694 10.35 -46.54 7.30
N ASP A 695 11.57 -47.06 7.44
CA ASP A 695 12.55 -46.53 8.42
C ASP A 695 13.44 -45.38 7.89
N CYS A 696 13.13 -44.87 6.69
CA CYS A 696 13.73 -43.71 6.01
C CYS A 696 15.27 -43.74 5.98
N ASN A 697 15.89 -44.93 5.85
CA ASN A 697 17.35 -45.08 5.85
C ASN A 697 18.00 -44.88 4.47
N GLY A 698 17.19 -44.83 3.41
CA GLY A 698 17.63 -44.77 2.01
C GLY A 698 17.82 -46.16 1.37
N THR A 699 17.39 -47.24 2.02
CA THR A 699 17.37 -48.61 1.47
C THR A 699 16.22 -49.46 2.01
N VAL A 700 15.20 -49.70 1.16
CA VAL A 700 14.18 -50.75 1.32
C VAL A 700 14.86 -52.11 1.60
N PRO A 701 14.41 -52.89 2.61
CA PRO A 701 15.04 -54.17 2.93
C PRO A 701 14.93 -55.19 1.79
N THR A 702 16.00 -55.95 1.55
CA THR A 702 16.08 -56.94 0.46
C THR A 702 15.13 -58.14 0.61
N ASN A 703 14.28 -58.17 1.63
CA ASN A 703 13.22 -59.17 1.82
C ASN A 703 11.82 -58.64 1.45
N GLU A 704 11.76 -57.45 0.84
CA GLU A 704 10.54 -56.69 0.51
C GLU A 704 10.54 -56.25 -0.96
N LEU A 705 11.65 -56.52 -1.64
CA LEU A 705 11.79 -56.49 -3.08
C LEU A 705 11.37 -57.86 -3.61
N ASP A 706 10.35 -57.91 -4.48
CA ASP A 706 10.06 -59.11 -5.25
C ASP A 706 11.22 -59.33 -6.25
N LEU A 707 12.08 -60.30 -5.95
CA LEU A 707 13.34 -60.53 -6.64
C LEU A 707 13.25 -61.60 -7.76
N ASP A 708 12.07 -62.20 -7.97
CA ASP A 708 11.83 -63.15 -9.07
C ASP A 708 10.56 -62.89 -9.90
N GLY A 709 9.60 -62.11 -9.38
CA GLY A 709 8.44 -61.59 -10.09
C GLY A 709 7.13 -62.37 -9.90
N ASP A 710 6.96 -63.14 -8.81
CA ASP A 710 5.69 -63.85 -8.53
C ASP A 710 4.63 -63.03 -7.75
N GLY A 711 4.98 -61.82 -7.31
CA GLY A 711 4.12 -60.92 -6.56
C GLY A 711 4.10 -61.16 -5.04
N VAL A 712 4.86 -62.12 -4.52
CA VAL A 712 4.89 -62.46 -3.08
C VAL A 712 6.31 -62.37 -2.50
N LYS A 713 6.63 -61.20 -1.94
CA LYS A 713 7.90 -60.92 -1.25
C LYS A 713 8.20 -61.90 -0.11
N LEU A 714 9.48 -62.15 0.18
CA LEU A 714 9.93 -62.95 1.35
C LEU A 714 9.29 -62.53 2.70
N CYS A 715 9.00 -61.24 2.91
CA CYS A 715 8.30 -60.74 4.09
C CYS A 715 6.80 -61.11 4.14
N ALA A 716 6.16 -61.32 3.00
CA ALA A 716 4.71 -61.63 2.87
C ALA A 716 4.42 -63.10 3.14
N GLY A 717 5.46 -63.94 3.14
CA GLY A 717 5.39 -65.36 3.48
C GLY A 717 5.96 -66.30 2.42
N ASP A 718 6.51 -65.77 1.32
CA ASP A 718 7.39 -66.52 0.43
C ASP A 718 8.49 -67.25 1.24
N CYS A 719 9.00 -68.34 0.66
CA CYS A 719 10.04 -69.14 1.23
C CYS A 719 11.30 -69.28 0.35
N ASN A 720 11.34 -68.74 -0.87
CA ASN A 720 12.52 -68.62 -1.73
C ASN A 720 12.38 -67.60 -2.91
N ASP A 721 12.22 -66.32 -2.58
CA ASP A 721 12.47 -64.98 -3.20
C ASP A 721 13.41 -64.83 -4.44
N ILE A 722 13.84 -65.92 -5.09
CA ILE A 722 14.72 -65.95 -6.28
C ILE A 722 14.31 -67.08 -7.25
N ASP A 723 13.09 -67.59 -7.14
CA ASP A 723 12.53 -68.73 -7.87
C ASP A 723 10.98 -68.72 -7.71
N ALA A 724 10.31 -67.97 -8.62
CA ALA A 724 8.89 -67.60 -8.77
C ALA A 724 7.83 -68.74 -8.77
N ALA A 725 8.09 -69.78 -8.00
CA ALA A 725 7.30 -70.99 -7.85
C ALA A 725 7.25 -71.44 -6.38
N ASN A 726 7.65 -70.59 -5.42
CA ASN A 726 7.80 -70.98 -4.00
C ASN A 726 7.08 -69.99 -3.07
N PHE A 727 5.81 -69.69 -3.33
CA PHE A 727 5.01 -68.70 -2.60
C PHE A 727 3.74 -69.26 -1.93
N PRO A 728 3.27 -68.67 -0.81
CA PRO A 728 2.01 -68.99 -0.13
C PRO A 728 0.80 -69.25 -1.04
N GLY A 729 0.31 -70.48 -1.03
CA GLY A 729 -0.92 -70.85 -1.73
C GLY A 729 -0.75 -71.27 -3.19
N ASN A 730 0.47 -71.27 -3.73
CA ASN A 730 0.78 -71.91 -5.00
C ASN A 730 0.44 -73.42 -5.01
N VAL A 731 0.40 -74.04 -6.18
CA VAL A 731 0.18 -75.49 -6.34
C VAL A 731 1.51 -76.24 -6.32
N GLU A 732 1.60 -77.26 -5.47
CA GLU A 732 2.80 -78.10 -5.33
C GLU A 732 3.23 -78.75 -6.65
N THR A 733 4.45 -78.46 -7.08
CA THR A 733 5.00 -78.91 -8.36
C THR A 733 5.88 -80.15 -8.18
N CYS A 734 6.11 -80.90 -9.26
CA CYS A 734 6.81 -82.18 -9.19
C CYS A 734 8.36 -82.06 -9.15
N ASP A 735 8.90 -81.10 -8.39
CA ASP A 735 10.34 -80.79 -8.34
C ASP A 735 11.05 -81.19 -7.02
N GLY A 736 10.29 -81.34 -5.92
CA GLY A 736 10.81 -81.75 -4.61
C GLY A 736 11.13 -80.62 -3.63
N ARG A 737 10.62 -79.41 -3.88
CA ARG A 737 10.59 -78.28 -2.95
C ARG A 737 9.27 -78.20 -2.19
N ASP A 738 9.06 -77.07 -1.52
CA ASP A 738 7.89 -76.69 -0.73
C ASP A 738 7.29 -75.48 -1.47
N ASN A 739 6.59 -75.72 -2.59
CA ASN A 739 6.23 -74.66 -3.53
C ASN A 739 5.14 -73.73 -2.98
N ASN A 740 4.42 -74.14 -1.94
CA ASN A 740 3.31 -73.40 -1.33
C ASN A 740 3.61 -72.79 0.06
N CYS A 741 4.84 -73.00 0.57
CA CYS A 741 5.35 -72.57 1.87
C CYS A 741 4.56 -73.03 3.13
N ASP A 742 3.71 -74.06 3.07
CA ASP A 742 3.02 -74.61 4.25
C ASP A 742 3.96 -75.44 5.16
N GLY A 743 5.16 -75.77 4.67
CA GLY A 743 6.19 -76.51 5.38
C GLY A 743 6.04 -78.04 5.29
N ILE A 744 5.22 -78.54 4.36
CA ILE A 744 4.83 -79.95 4.24
C ILE A 744 4.92 -80.46 2.78
N ILE A 745 6.12 -80.37 2.18
CA ILE A 745 6.49 -81.07 0.92
C ILE A 745 5.73 -82.41 0.78
N PRO A 746 4.77 -82.53 -0.16
CA PRO A 746 3.88 -83.67 -0.19
C PRO A 746 4.58 -85.00 -0.38
N ALA A 747 3.93 -86.05 0.12
CA ALA A 747 4.50 -87.40 0.08
C ALA A 747 4.71 -87.91 -1.37
N SER A 748 4.04 -87.31 -2.37
CA SER A 748 4.21 -87.61 -3.80
C SER A 748 5.56 -87.16 -4.38
N GLU A 749 6.08 -86.02 -3.92
CA GLU A 749 7.36 -85.48 -4.41
C GLU A 749 8.56 -86.14 -3.71
N THR A 750 8.38 -86.70 -2.51
CA THR A 750 9.47 -87.48 -1.88
C THR A 750 9.69 -88.86 -2.53
N ASP A 751 10.94 -89.24 -2.79
CA ASP A 751 11.34 -90.57 -3.30
C ASP A 751 11.09 -91.68 -2.25
N GLN A 752 9.83 -92.13 -2.15
CA GLN A 752 9.38 -93.08 -1.12
C GLN A 752 10.01 -94.48 -1.21
N ASP A 753 10.53 -94.90 -2.36
CA ASP A 753 11.14 -96.23 -2.54
C ASP A 753 12.68 -96.23 -2.72
N GLY A 754 13.27 -95.03 -2.87
CA GLY A 754 14.72 -94.82 -2.91
C GLY A 754 15.35 -95.14 -4.27
N ASN A 755 14.60 -94.99 -5.37
CA ASN A 755 15.10 -95.27 -6.72
C ASN A 755 15.69 -94.05 -7.45
N GLY A 756 15.40 -92.83 -6.97
CA GLY A 756 15.84 -91.56 -7.55
C GLY A 756 14.84 -90.92 -8.53
N VAL A 757 13.54 -91.23 -8.41
CA VAL A 757 12.47 -90.65 -9.26
C VAL A 757 11.20 -90.40 -8.41
N MET A 758 10.69 -89.16 -8.47
CA MET A 758 9.51 -88.67 -7.74
C MET A 758 8.20 -89.16 -8.41
N GLN A 759 7.07 -89.16 -7.68
CA GLN A 759 5.83 -89.85 -8.10
C GLN A 759 4.56 -89.01 -7.86
N CYS A 760 4.45 -87.90 -8.59
CA CYS A 760 3.29 -87.00 -8.56
C CYS A 760 2.06 -87.58 -9.27
N ALA A 761 0.87 -87.10 -8.92
CA ALA A 761 -0.40 -87.74 -9.27
C ALA A 761 -1.44 -86.78 -9.87
N GLU A 762 -1.75 -87.02 -11.16
CA GLU A 762 -2.70 -86.29 -12.03
C GLU A 762 -4.09 -86.01 -11.45
N PRO A 763 -4.64 -84.81 -11.76
CA PRO A 763 -6.08 -84.68 -11.98
C PRO A 763 -6.52 -83.85 -13.23
N ASN A 764 -5.69 -83.69 -14.28
CA ASN A 764 -6.13 -82.98 -15.50
C ASN A 764 -7.00 -83.85 -16.43
N VAL A 765 -8.20 -83.35 -16.75
CA VAL A 765 -9.15 -83.97 -17.70
C VAL A 765 -9.91 -82.90 -18.50
N ASN A 766 -9.24 -82.38 -19.53
CA ASN A 766 -9.84 -81.60 -20.61
C ASN A 766 -11.19 -82.19 -21.04
N ALA A 767 -12.28 -81.42 -20.94
CA ALA A 767 -13.64 -81.89 -21.16
C ALA A 767 -14.25 -81.46 -22.51
N ASP A 768 -13.68 -80.45 -23.18
CA ASP A 768 -14.18 -79.86 -24.43
C ASP A 768 -13.42 -80.29 -25.71
N ALA A 769 -12.19 -80.78 -25.58
CA ALA A 769 -11.22 -81.17 -26.62
C ALA A 769 -10.36 -80.06 -27.27
N ASP A 770 -10.14 -78.91 -26.63
CA ASP A 770 -9.26 -77.83 -27.13
C ASP A 770 -7.75 -78.19 -27.07
N SER A 771 -7.30 -78.81 -25.97
CA SER A 771 -5.94 -79.27 -25.55
C SER A 771 -5.37 -78.58 -24.29
N TYR A 772 -6.07 -77.62 -23.69
CA TYR A 772 -5.75 -77.01 -22.39
C TYR A 772 -6.61 -77.65 -21.29
N THR A 773 -6.54 -77.11 -20.07
CA THR A 773 -7.36 -77.47 -18.90
C THR A 773 -7.38 -76.31 -17.91
N VAL A 774 -8.32 -76.30 -16.98
CA VAL A 774 -8.31 -75.41 -15.79
C VAL A 774 -6.96 -75.42 -15.06
N GLY A 775 -6.29 -76.58 -14.97
CA GLY A 775 -4.94 -76.72 -14.39
C GLY A 775 -3.79 -76.25 -15.30
N GLN A 776 -4.10 -75.62 -16.42
CA GLN A 776 -3.19 -75.03 -17.41
C GLN A 776 -3.64 -73.62 -17.83
N GLY A 777 -4.58 -73.00 -17.09
CA GLY A 777 -5.06 -71.64 -17.29
C GLY A 777 -6.35 -71.50 -18.13
N ASP A 778 -6.96 -72.58 -18.61
CA ASP A 778 -8.24 -72.47 -19.32
C ASP A 778 -9.38 -72.04 -18.37
N CYS A 779 -10.14 -71.02 -18.79
CA CYS A 779 -11.11 -70.31 -17.95
C CYS A 779 -12.55 -70.84 -18.06
N ASP A 780 -12.85 -71.72 -19.03
CA ASP A 780 -14.03 -72.60 -19.01
C ASP A 780 -13.80 -73.89 -19.82
N ASP A 781 -13.43 -74.98 -19.13
CA ASP A 781 -13.20 -76.37 -19.61
C ASP A 781 -14.43 -77.00 -20.33
N ASN A 782 -15.48 -76.21 -20.60
CA ASN A 782 -16.63 -76.54 -21.42
C ASN A 782 -16.69 -75.79 -22.78
N ASN A 783 -15.79 -74.84 -23.03
CA ASN A 783 -15.84 -73.90 -24.16
C ASN A 783 -14.49 -73.74 -24.90
N ALA A 784 -14.28 -74.56 -25.93
CA ALA A 784 -13.03 -74.71 -26.70
C ALA A 784 -12.60 -73.51 -27.59
N VAL A 785 -12.90 -72.30 -27.15
CA VAL A 785 -12.45 -71.01 -27.68
C VAL A 785 -12.07 -70.02 -26.56
N MET A 786 -11.92 -70.47 -25.31
CA MET A 786 -11.46 -69.66 -24.17
C MET A 786 -10.28 -70.36 -23.51
N TYR A 787 -9.04 -70.06 -23.93
CA TYR A 787 -7.82 -70.73 -23.45
C TYR A 787 -6.52 -69.91 -23.63
N PRO A 788 -5.52 -70.04 -22.73
CA PRO A 788 -4.24 -69.31 -22.75
C PRO A 788 -3.52 -69.19 -24.10
N GLY A 789 -3.43 -67.96 -24.62
CA GLY A 789 -2.76 -67.62 -25.87
C GLY A 789 -3.55 -68.06 -27.10
N ASN A 790 -4.86 -67.78 -27.11
CA ASN A 790 -5.76 -67.94 -28.23
C ASN A 790 -5.69 -66.67 -29.12
N THR A 791 -6.82 -66.02 -29.40
CA THR A 791 -6.94 -64.71 -30.05
C THR A 791 -8.38 -64.22 -29.84
N GLU A 792 -8.54 -63.06 -29.21
CA GLU A 792 -9.84 -62.40 -28.99
C GLU A 792 -10.66 -62.15 -30.26
N VAL A 793 -11.99 -62.16 -30.15
CA VAL A 793 -12.91 -61.94 -31.28
C VAL A 793 -14.26 -61.27 -30.92
N CYS A 794 -14.26 -60.01 -30.44
CA CYS A 794 -15.43 -59.13 -30.30
C CYS A 794 -16.76 -59.84 -29.93
N ASP A 795 -16.79 -60.61 -28.85
CA ASP A 795 -18.01 -61.28 -28.36
C ASP A 795 -18.27 -61.16 -26.85
N SER A 796 -17.48 -60.31 -26.18
CA SER A 796 -17.58 -59.96 -24.76
C SER A 796 -17.39 -61.14 -23.82
N LEU A 797 -16.44 -62.00 -24.20
CA LEU A 797 -15.88 -63.09 -23.43
C LEU A 797 -14.37 -63.03 -23.58
N ASP A 798 -13.64 -63.20 -22.48
CA ASP A 798 -12.20 -63.47 -22.45
C ASP A 798 -11.91 -64.76 -23.23
N ASN A 799 -11.41 -64.67 -24.48
CA ASN A 799 -11.13 -65.83 -25.35
C ASN A 799 -9.69 -66.37 -25.17
N ASP A 800 -8.78 -65.57 -24.63
CA ASP A 800 -7.38 -65.86 -24.34
C ASP A 800 -7.17 -66.34 -22.90
N CYS A 801 -8.09 -66.08 -21.98
CA CYS A 801 -7.95 -66.29 -20.53
C CYS A 801 -6.81 -65.46 -19.90
N ASP A 802 -6.60 -64.26 -20.43
CA ASP A 802 -5.62 -63.26 -19.98
C ASP A 802 -6.12 -62.49 -18.72
N GLY A 803 -7.44 -62.31 -18.61
CA GLY A 803 -8.11 -61.53 -17.57
C GLY A 803 -8.74 -60.23 -18.10
N SER A 804 -8.36 -59.81 -19.30
CA SER A 804 -9.01 -58.77 -20.12
C SER A 804 -10.24 -59.34 -20.86
N VAL A 805 -10.93 -58.52 -21.67
CA VAL A 805 -12.05 -58.94 -22.53
C VAL A 805 -12.05 -58.10 -23.79
N ASP A 806 -12.08 -58.74 -24.97
CA ASP A 806 -12.06 -58.06 -26.28
C ASP A 806 -10.87 -57.06 -26.43
N GLU A 807 -9.70 -57.39 -25.89
CA GLU A 807 -8.50 -56.53 -25.92
C GLU A 807 -7.67 -56.61 -27.21
N GLY A 808 -6.85 -55.58 -27.48
CA GLY A 808 -6.06 -55.45 -28.71
C GLY A 808 -6.85 -55.00 -29.94
N PHE A 809 -8.01 -54.37 -29.71
CA PHE A 809 -8.91 -53.77 -30.71
C PHE A 809 -9.09 -52.25 -30.51
N ASP A 810 -8.20 -51.65 -29.74
CA ASP A 810 -8.00 -50.21 -29.52
C ASP A 810 -6.46 -50.06 -29.60
N MET A 811 -5.97 -49.45 -30.68
CA MET A 811 -4.56 -49.45 -31.05
C MET A 811 -3.87 -48.09 -30.96
N ASP A 812 -4.65 -47.01 -30.84
CA ASP A 812 -4.21 -45.62 -30.68
C ASP A 812 -4.43 -45.09 -29.25
N GLY A 813 -5.45 -45.58 -28.52
CA GLY A 813 -5.71 -45.29 -27.12
C GLY A 813 -6.93 -44.39 -26.84
N ASP A 814 -7.84 -44.16 -27.79
CA ASP A 814 -9.03 -43.31 -27.57
C ASP A 814 -10.08 -43.92 -26.60
N GLY A 815 -10.04 -45.24 -26.38
CA GLY A 815 -10.99 -45.99 -25.55
C GLY A 815 -12.22 -46.57 -26.29
N GLN A 816 -12.35 -46.36 -27.60
CA GLN A 816 -13.40 -46.90 -28.45
C GLN A 816 -12.87 -47.99 -29.38
N THR A 817 -12.86 -49.23 -28.89
CA THR A 817 -12.46 -50.36 -29.73
C THR A 817 -13.25 -50.49 -31.04
N THR A 818 -12.67 -51.12 -32.06
CA THR A 818 -13.38 -51.55 -33.28
C THR A 818 -14.56 -52.51 -33.00
N CYS A 819 -14.65 -53.08 -31.81
CA CYS A 819 -15.82 -53.82 -31.35
C CYS A 819 -16.99 -52.90 -30.93
N GLN A 820 -16.70 -51.67 -30.47
CA GLN A 820 -17.68 -50.68 -30.01
C GLN A 820 -18.21 -49.78 -31.14
N GLY A 821 -17.38 -49.46 -32.14
CA GLY A 821 -17.86 -48.88 -33.39
C GLY A 821 -16.98 -47.85 -34.07
N ASP A 822 -15.77 -47.63 -33.57
CA ASP A 822 -14.69 -47.01 -34.36
C ASP A 822 -14.59 -47.59 -35.79
N CYS A 823 -14.08 -46.76 -36.70
CA CYS A 823 -13.90 -47.04 -38.10
C CYS A 823 -12.44 -46.95 -38.62
N ASP A 824 -11.46 -46.44 -37.86
CA ASP A 824 -10.02 -46.53 -38.19
C ASP A 824 -9.06 -46.52 -36.96
N ASP A 825 -9.19 -47.51 -36.06
CA ASP A 825 -8.28 -48.19 -35.07
C ASP A 825 -6.74 -47.99 -35.21
N SER A 826 -6.31 -46.78 -35.50
CA SER A 826 -4.92 -46.31 -35.59
C SER A 826 -4.80 -44.78 -35.63
N ASP A 827 -5.88 -44.06 -35.32
CA ASP A 827 -6.01 -42.59 -35.39
C ASP A 827 -7.03 -42.12 -34.33
N SER A 828 -6.54 -41.70 -33.17
CA SER A 828 -7.37 -41.42 -31.97
C SER A 828 -8.34 -40.24 -32.10
N ASP A 829 -8.28 -39.51 -33.22
CA ASP A 829 -9.24 -38.47 -33.60
C ASP A 829 -10.45 -39.05 -34.40
N VAL A 830 -10.58 -40.38 -34.47
CA VAL A 830 -11.66 -41.12 -35.16
C VAL A 830 -12.34 -42.08 -34.19
N GLY A 831 -13.65 -41.91 -33.96
CA GLY A 831 -14.40 -42.71 -32.99
C GLY A 831 -15.91 -42.42 -32.98
N LEU A 832 -16.74 -43.41 -32.64
CA LEU A 832 -18.18 -43.35 -32.89
C LEU A 832 -18.90 -42.29 -32.02
N GLY A 833 -19.19 -41.14 -32.63
CA GLY A 833 -19.85 -40.01 -32.00
C GLY A 833 -18.93 -38.88 -31.53
N PHE A 834 -17.67 -38.87 -31.96
CA PHE A 834 -16.75 -37.73 -31.84
C PHE A 834 -17.21 -36.50 -32.66
N PRO A 835 -16.56 -35.33 -32.50
CA PRO A 835 -16.73 -34.20 -33.41
C PRO A 835 -16.13 -34.53 -34.79
N GLU A 836 -16.72 -33.99 -35.86
CA GLU A 836 -16.08 -34.00 -37.20
C GLU A 836 -14.98 -32.93 -37.23
N LEU A 837 -13.84 -33.25 -37.84
CA LEU A 837 -12.70 -32.34 -37.99
C LEU A 837 -12.53 -31.91 -39.46
N CYS A 838 -11.73 -30.87 -39.69
CA CYS A 838 -11.42 -30.37 -41.04
C CYS A 838 -10.24 -31.13 -41.66
N ASP A 839 -10.42 -32.42 -41.96
CA ASP A 839 -9.36 -33.34 -42.41
C ASP A 839 -9.77 -34.27 -43.58
N GLU A 840 -11.01 -34.16 -44.08
CA GLU A 840 -11.68 -35.10 -45.01
C GLU A 840 -11.92 -36.54 -44.46
N VAL A 841 -11.88 -36.74 -43.14
CA VAL A 841 -12.15 -38.02 -42.46
C VAL A 841 -13.61 -38.08 -41.97
N ASP A 842 -14.08 -39.29 -41.65
CA ASP A 842 -15.41 -39.60 -41.09
C ASP A 842 -15.25 -39.74 -39.57
N ASN A 843 -14.72 -38.71 -38.90
CA ASN A 843 -14.22 -38.79 -37.51
C ASN A 843 -15.27 -39.33 -36.54
N ASN A 844 -16.56 -39.05 -36.74
CA ASN A 844 -17.63 -39.55 -35.89
C ASN A 844 -18.18 -40.94 -36.26
N CYS A 845 -17.70 -41.53 -37.35
CA CYS A 845 -18.10 -42.82 -37.93
C CYS A 845 -19.61 -43.01 -38.25
N ASP A 846 -20.41 -41.94 -38.46
CA ASP A 846 -21.81 -42.05 -38.94
C ASP A 846 -21.92 -42.45 -40.43
N GLY A 847 -20.84 -42.26 -41.20
CA GLY A 847 -20.72 -42.65 -42.60
C GLY A 847 -20.92 -41.49 -43.59
N ALA A 848 -20.74 -40.23 -43.17
CA ALA A 848 -21.14 -39.07 -43.96
C ALA A 848 -20.42 -37.73 -43.65
N ILE A 849 -19.09 -37.69 -43.85
CA ILE A 849 -18.25 -36.48 -43.97
C ILE A 849 -19.08 -35.24 -44.39
N PRO A 850 -19.31 -34.27 -43.48
CA PRO A 850 -20.12 -33.10 -43.75
C PRO A 850 -19.77 -32.33 -45.04
N ALA A 851 -20.76 -31.58 -45.52
CA ALA A 851 -20.67 -30.84 -46.77
C ALA A 851 -19.91 -29.50 -46.65
N ASN A 852 -19.17 -29.32 -45.55
CA ASN A 852 -18.38 -28.13 -45.22
C ASN A 852 -16.87 -28.42 -45.11
N GLU A 853 -16.47 -29.70 -45.06
CA GLU A 853 -15.07 -30.16 -45.11
C GLU A 853 -14.66 -30.67 -46.51
N GLN A 854 -15.60 -30.74 -47.46
CA GLN A 854 -15.33 -31.20 -48.82
C GLN A 854 -14.81 -30.03 -49.67
N ASP A 855 -13.49 -29.97 -49.92
CA ASP A 855 -12.87 -29.03 -50.87
C ASP A 855 -13.45 -29.25 -52.30
N LEU A 856 -14.40 -28.39 -52.70
CA LEU A 856 -15.23 -28.59 -53.91
C LEU A 856 -14.56 -28.16 -55.22
N ASP A 857 -13.45 -27.41 -55.17
CA ASP A 857 -12.73 -26.97 -56.37
C ASP A 857 -11.23 -27.32 -56.44
N SER A 858 -10.70 -27.84 -55.34
CA SER A 858 -9.39 -28.48 -55.14
C SER A 858 -8.20 -27.53 -54.99
N ASP A 859 -8.31 -26.53 -54.11
CA ASP A 859 -7.21 -25.61 -53.76
C ASP A 859 -6.44 -25.99 -52.46
N GLY A 860 -7.09 -26.72 -51.55
CA GLY A 860 -6.54 -27.14 -50.25
C GLY A 860 -7.20 -26.55 -48.99
N TRP A 861 -8.29 -25.78 -49.11
CA TRP A 861 -9.11 -25.30 -47.98
C TRP A 861 -10.58 -25.71 -48.15
N ALA A 862 -11.27 -25.99 -47.04
CA ALA A 862 -12.72 -26.16 -47.04
C ALA A 862 -13.41 -25.04 -46.24
N THR A 863 -14.74 -24.91 -46.34
CA THR A 863 -15.49 -23.84 -45.64
C THR A 863 -15.36 -23.87 -44.12
N CYS A 864 -14.96 -24.99 -43.52
CA CYS A 864 -14.71 -25.09 -42.08
C CYS A 864 -13.29 -24.62 -41.69
N ASP A 865 -12.30 -24.69 -42.59
CA ASP A 865 -10.96 -24.11 -42.42
C ASP A 865 -10.92 -22.59 -42.61
N GLY A 866 -12.04 -21.99 -43.04
CA GLY A 866 -12.20 -20.56 -43.24
C GLY A 866 -12.32 -20.12 -44.70
N ASP A 867 -12.43 -21.05 -45.66
CA ASP A 867 -12.77 -20.71 -47.05
C ASP A 867 -14.12 -19.96 -47.11
N CYS A 868 -14.09 -18.75 -47.67
CA CYS A 868 -15.22 -17.85 -47.79
C CYS A 868 -16.05 -18.05 -49.09
N ASN A 869 -15.55 -18.83 -50.07
CA ASN A 869 -16.28 -19.34 -51.24
C ASN A 869 -15.63 -20.60 -51.89
N ASP A 870 -15.85 -21.76 -51.26
CA ASP A 870 -15.63 -23.17 -51.69
C ASP A 870 -16.31 -23.55 -53.03
N SER A 871 -16.00 -22.78 -54.07
CA SER A 871 -16.32 -23.04 -55.47
C SER A 871 -15.56 -22.12 -56.46
N ASP A 872 -14.63 -21.31 -55.95
CA ASP A 872 -13.70 -20.46 -56.70
C ASP A 872 -12.37 -20.30 -55.91
N GLY A 873 -11.52 -21.34 -55.91
CA GLY A 873 -10.22 -21.46 -55.21
C GLY A 873 -9.09 -20.52 -55.65
N ASP A 874 -9.45 -19.25 -55.86
CA ASP A 874 -8.62 -18.08 -55.62
C ASP A 874 -9.12 -17.36 -54.32
N ASN A 875 -10.00 -17.95 -53.49
CA ASN A 875 -10.66 -17.32 -52.32
C ASN A 875 -10.49 -18.09 -50.99
N TYR A 876 -9.29 -18.07 -50.39
CA TYR A 876 -8.97 -18.87 -49.20
C TYR A 876 -8.07 -18.13 -48.19
N PRO A 877 -8.12 -18.47 -46.88
CA PRO A 877 -7.34 -17.82 -45.83
C PRO A 877 -5.86 -17.61 -46.16
N GLY A 878 -5.44 -16.33 -46.23
CA GLY A 878 -4.04 -15.97 -46.44
C GLY A 878 -3.51 -16.19 -47.86
N ASN A 879 -4.38 -16.24 -48.87
CA ASN A 879 -4.01 -16.04 -50.28
C ASN A 879 -3.40 -14.62 -50.49
N THR A 880 -3.21 -14.20 -51.74
CA THR A 880 -2.87 -12.82 -52.07
C THR A 880 -3.98 -12.18 -52.87
N GLU A 881 -4.66 -11.20 -52.27
CA GLU A 881 -5.63 -10.29 -52.89
C GLU A 881 -5.31 -9.97 -54.37
N VAL A 882 -6.31 -10.15 -55.24
CA VAL A 882 -6.25 -9.81 -56.67
C VAL A 882 -7.45 -8.95 -57.07
N TYR A 883 -7.17 -7.88 -57.83
CA TYR A 883 -8.13 -6.78 -58.05
C TYR A 883 -9.29 -7.14 -59.01
N ASP A 884 -10.20 -8.01 -58.56
CA ASP A 884 -11.34 -8.56 -59.30
C ASP A 884 -12.71 -8.35 -58.62
N GLY A 885 -12.71 -7.99 -57.33
CA GLY A 885 -13.91 -7.71 -56.53
C GLY A 885 -14.48 -8.91 -55.75
N GLN A 886 -13.67 -9.95 -55.53
CA GLN A 886 -13.90 -11.00 -54.52
C GLN A 886 -13.07 -10.71 -53.25
N ASP A 887 -13.36 -11.45 -52.18
CA ASP A 887 -12.55 -11.51 -50.96
C ASP A 887 -11.64 -12.74 -51.17
N ASN A 888 -10.36 -12.53 -51.52
CA ASN A 888 -9.47 -13.61 -51.95
C ASN A 888 -8.68 -14.21 -50.79
N ASP A 889 -8.33 -13.42 -49.77
CA ASP A 889 -7.63 -13.90 -48.57
C ASP A 889 -8.53 -14.12 -47.33
N CYS A 890 -9.85 -13.91 -47.49
CA CYS A 890 -10.93 -14.17 -46.54
C CYS A 890 -10.85 -13.38 -45.21
N ASP A 891 -10.20 -12.21 -45.18
CA ASP A 891 -10.17 -11.32 -43.99
C ASP A 891 -11.52 -10.60 -43.73
N GLY A 892 -12.45 -10.64 -44.70
CA GLY A 892 -13.77 -10.01 -44.63
C GLY A 892 -13.83 -8.62 -45.28
N ALA A 893 -12.74 -8.15 -45.88
CA ALA A 893 -12.69 -6.99 -46.77
C ALA A 893 -12.60 -7.42 -48.25
N VAL A 894 -12.18 -6.53 -49.17
CA VAL A 894 -12.19 -6.75 -50.64
C VAL A 894 -11.22 -5.78 -51.34
N ASP A 895 -10.29 -6.31 -52.14
CA ASP A 895 -9.32 -5.60 -52.99
C ASP A 895 -8.26 -4.74 -52.24
N GLU A 896 -7.91 -5.03 -50.98
CA GLU A 896 -6.89 -4.29 -50.19
C GLU A 896 -5.45 -4.80 -50.38
N GLY A 897 -4.50 -4.20 -49.64
CA GLY A 897 -3.05 -4.38 -49.81
C GLY A 897 -2.45 -3.81 -51.11
N LEU A 898 -3.16 -3.91 -52.24
CA LEU A 898 -2.69 -3.70 -53.61
C LEU A 898 -2.48 -2.22 -54.01
N LEU A 899 -1.46 -1.57 -53.46
CA LEU A 899 -1.02 -0.24 -53.89
C LEU A 899 0.07 -0.30 -54.99
N PRO A 900 -0.23 0.02 -56.27
CA PRO A 900 0.72 -0.11 -57.37
C PRO A 900 1.82 0.96 -57.33
N THR A 901 3.07 0.55 -57.08
CA THR A 901 4.22 1.45 -57.07
C THR A 901 4.68 1.86 -58.48
N VAL A 902 4.93 3.15 -58.69
CA VAL A 902 5.42 3.69 -59.99
C VAL A 902 6.96 3.78 -59.99
N PRO A 903 7.68 3.08 -60.88
CA PRO A 903 9.15 3.14 -60.94
C PRO A 903 9.67 4.52 -61.34
N ALA A 904 10.76 4.98 -60.70
CA ALA A 904 11.34 6.29 -60.93
C ALA A 904 11.87 6.48 -62.37
N GLY A 905 11.55 7.60 -63.00
CA GLY A 905 11.90 7.84 -64.41
C GLY A 905 11.62 9.25 -64.94
N LEU A 906 11.91 9.43 -66.24
CA LEU A 906 11.56 10.63 -67.02
C LEU A 906 10.17 10.46 -67.65
N VAL A 907 9.29 11.43 -67.44
CA VAL A 907 7.91 11.45 -67.96
C VAL A 907 7.74 12.60 -68.96
N ASP A 908 7.21 12.30 -70.14
CA ASP A 908 6.98 13.27 -71.23
C ASP A 908 5.51 13.71 -71.30
N LEU A 909 5.21 14.90 -70.78
CA LEU A 909 3.85 15.47 -70.74
C LEU A 909 3.55 16.25 -72.03
N THR A 910 2.60 15.78 -72.86
CA THR A 910 2.25 16.44 -74.13
C THR A 910 0.90 17.17 -74.09
N PHE A 911 0.95 18.50 -74.12
CA PHE A 911 -0.23 19.37 -74.09
C PHE A 911 -0.59 19.83 -75.50
N THR A 912 -1.88 19.83 -75.85
CA THR A 912 -2.37 20.34 -77.15
C THR A 912 -3.47 21.37 -76.93
N THR A 913 -3.26 22.59 -77.43
CA THR A 913 -4.21 23.70 -77.22
C THR A 913 -5.31 23.72 -78.27
N SER A 914 -6.55 23.97 -77.86
CA SER A 914 -7.63 24.32 -78.79
C SER A 914 -7.41 25.73 -79.37
N SER A 915 -8.11 26.06 -80.47
CA SER A 915 -7.90 27.29 -81.25
C SER A 915 -8.17 28.63 -80.53
N ASN A 916 -8.54 28.60 -79.25
CA ASN A 916 -9.14 29.73 -78.53
C ASN A 916 -8.30 30.20 -77.31
N CYS A 917 -7.26 29.45 -76.91
CA CYS A 917 -6.35 29.84 -75.83
C CYS A 917 -5.08 30.48 -76.43
N THR A 918 -4.67 31.65 -75.94
CA THR A 918 -3.56 32.44 -76.53
C THR A 918 -2.28 32.52 -75.70
N GLU A 919 -2.29 32.03 -74.46
CA GLU A 919 -1.13 31.98 -73.58
C GLU A 919 -1.30 30.84 -72.56
N LEU A 920 -0.20 30.22 -72.12
CA LEU A 920 -0.20 29.10 -71.17
C LEU A 920 1.08 29.19 -70.32
N GLU A 921 0.95 29.17 -68.99
CA GLU A 921 2.07 29.13 -68.06
C GLU A 921 2.01 27.84 -67.24
N LEU A 922 3.05 27.02 -67.34
CA LEU A 922 3.16 25.74 -66.66
C LEU A 922 4.14 25.85 -65.50
N TYR A 923 3.68 25.51 -64.31
CA TYR A 923 4.45 25.38 -63.09
C TYR A 923 4.16 24.00 -62.50
N ALA A 924 5.18 23.29 -62.01
CA ALA A 924 5.04 22.02 -61.32
C ALA A 924 5.80 22.09 -59.98
N SER A 925 5.21 21.54 -58.93
CA SER A 925 5.72 21.56 -57.56
C SER A 925 5.66 20.17 -56.95
N VAL A 926 6.77 19.69 -56.40
CA VAL A 926 6.85 18.41 -55.66
C VAL A 926 7.10 18.76 -54.20
N GLY A 927 6.07 18.59 -53.36
CA GLY A 927 6.11 19.04 -51.96
C GLY A 927 6.37 20.54 -51.80
N SER A 928 7.03 20.92 -50.70
CA SER A 928 7.23 22.32 -50.29
C SER A 928 8.42 23.05 -50.95
N LEU A 929 8.98 22.51 -52.04
CA LEU A 929 10.15 23.09 -52.73
C LEU A 929 9.75 23.78 -54.04
N ASN A 930 9.87 25.12 -54.06
CA ASN A 930 9.63 25.95 -55.25
C ASN A 930 10.94 26.27 -55.99
N SER A 931 11.10 25.77 -57.21
CA SER A 931 12.19 26.15 -58.12
C SER A 931 11.73 26.25 -59.58
N PHE A 932 12.16 27.30 -60.27
CA PHE A 932 11.67 27.78 -61.58
C PHE A 932 12.84 28.02 -62.57
N PRO A 933 12.60 28.22 -63.89
CA PRO A 933 11.50 27.78 -64.76
C PRO A 933 12.09 27.09 -66.04
N PRO A 934 11.57 27.16 -67.30
CA PRO A 934 11.08 28.34 -68.03
C PRO A 934 9.61 28.29 -68.49
N ASN A 935 8.92 29.44 -68.52
CA ASN A 935 7.57 29.56 -69.08
C ASN A 935 7.58 29.26 -70.58
N VAL A 936 6.67 28.42 -71.07
CA VAL A 936 6.63 27.97 -72.47
C VAL A 936 5.46 28.61 -73.22
N THR A 937 5.72 29.75 -73.87
CA THR A 937 4.69 30.48 -74.63
C THR A 937 4.30 29.74 -75.93
N THR A 938 3.21 28.97 -75.89
CA THR A 938 2.68 28.24 -77.07
C THR A 938 1.75 29.10 -77.94
N VAL A 939 1.63 28.77 -79.22
CA VAL A 939 0.69 29.43 -80.15
C VAL A 939 -0.60 28.62 -80.25
N ALA A 940 -1.76 29.28 -80.23
CA ALA A 940 -3.08 28.65 -80.29
C ALA A 940 -3.20 27.60 -81.41
N GLY A 941 -3.57 26.36 -81.06
CA GLY A 941 -3.64 25.24 -82.01
C GLY A 941 -2.32 24.52 -82.25
N SER A 942 -1.38 24.56 -81.30
CA SER A 942 -0.14 23.78 -81.32
C SER A 942 -0.07 22.76 -80.18
N SER A 943 0.77 21.74 -80.38
CA SER A 943 1.09 20.68 -79.41
C SER A 943 2.52 20.88 -78.90
N THR A 944 2.77 20.61 -77.62
CA THR A 944 4.06 20.87 -76.95
C THR A 944 4.31 19.82 -75.87
N THR A 945 5.50 19.23 -75.88
CA THR A 945 5.93 18.20 -74.92
C THR A 945 6.91 18.78 -73.91
N LEU A 946 6.75 18.42 -72.63
CA LEU A 946 7.59 18.81 -71.51
C LEU A 946 8.07 17.56 -70.77
N SER A 947 9.37 17.30 -70.79
CA SER A 947 10.00 16.22 -70.04
C SER A 947 10.23 16.63 -68.58
N VAL A 948 9.73 15.84 -67.63
CA VAL A 948 9.91 16.05 -66.18
C VAL A 948 10.54 14.80 -65.57
N ALA A 949 11.55 14.97 -64.72
CA ALA A 949 12.10 13.87 -63.91
C ALA A 949 11.39 13.84 -62.55
N LEU A 950 10.88 12.67 -62.15
CA LEU A 950 10.19 12.49 -60.87
C LEU A 950 11.02 11.57 -59.96
N PRO A 951 11.21 11.91 -58.67
CA PRO A 951 11.59 10.95 -57.64
C PRO A 951 10.55 9.83 -57.48
N ALA A 952 10.92 8.74 -56.79
CA ALA A 952 9.94 7.78 -56.29
C ALA A 952 9.03 8.43 -55.22
N GLY A 953 7.80 7.93 -55.05
CA GLY A 953 6.85 8.42 -54.05
C GLY A 953 6.17 9.75 -54.36
N VAL A 954 5.93 10.07 -55.65
CA VAL A 954 5.21 11.30 -56.07
C VAL A 954 3.80 10.96 -56.56
N HIS A 955 2.79 11.31 -55.77
CA HIS A 955 1.39 10.91 -55.99
C HIS A 955 0.49 11.97 -56.65
N ALA A 956 0.97 13.21 -56.86
CA ALA A 956 0.16 14.29 -57.45
C ALA A 956 0.97 15.36 -58.19
N LEU A 957 0.36 16.04 -59.17
CA LEU A 957 0.93 17.21 -59.87
C LEU A 957 -0.10 18.35 -60.02
N ARG A 958 0.34 19.60 -59.91
CA ARG A 958 -0.49 20.81 -60.09
C ARG A 958 -0.09 21.56 -61.36
N PHE A 959 -1.05 22.23 -62.00
CA PHE A 959 -0.84 23.09 -63.18
C PHE A 959 -1.83 24.28 -63.20
N ASN A 960 -1.59 25.29 -64.04
CA ASN A 960 -2.43 26.49 -64.17
C ASN A 960 -2.72 26.81 -65.65
N ALA A 961 -3.86 27.41 -65.97
CA ALA A 961 -4.20 27.82 -67.34
C ALA A 961 -5.23 28.97 -67.39
N ARG A 962 -5.14 29.83 -68.42
CA ARG A 962 -6.10 30.91 -68.69
C ARG A 962 -6.61 30.88 -70.13
N CYS A 963 -7.93 30.74 -70.32
CA CYS A 963 -8.58 30.87 -71.63
C CYS A 963 -9.90 31.66 -71.49
N ASP A 964 -10.18 32.56 -72.45
CA ASP A 964 -11.33 33.48 -72.37
C ASP A 964 -12.65 32.89 -72.90
N GLY A 965 -13.52 32.47 -71.98
CA GLY A 965 -14.98 32.65 -72.03
C GLY A 965 -15.83 31.93 -73.10
N ALA A 966 -16.41 30.77 -72.72
CA ALA A 966 -17.68 30.25 -73.26
C ALA A 966 -18.36 29.31 -72.23
N TYR A 967 -19.70 29.14 -72.31
CA TYR A 967 -20.51 28.42 -71.30
C TYR A 967 -21.10 27.08 -71.83
N LEU A 968 -21.31 26.14 -70.90
CA LEU A 968 -21.89 24.80 -71.10
C LEU A 968 -23.42 24.77 -70.82
N PHE A 969 -24.13 23.74 -71.29
CA PHE A 969 -25.52 23.42 -70.89
C PHE A 969 -25.70 21.91 -70.67
N LEU A 970 -26.57 21.53 -69.72
CA LEU A 970 -26.65 20.19 -69.12
C LEU A 970 -28.08 19.61 -69.04
N GLY A 971 -28.15 18.32 -68.72
CA GLY A 971 -29.31 17.59 -68.18
C GLY A 971 -28.89 16.14 -67.90
N ALA A 972 -28.37 15.84 -66.69
CA ALA A 972 -29.11 15.37 -65.50
C ALA A 972 -29.50 13.87 -65.61
N SER A 973 -29.28 13.01 -64.60
CA SER A 973 -29.27 13.23 -63.14
C SER A 973 -27.90 12.90 -62.44
N PRO A 974 -27.76 12.78 -61.09
CA PRO A 974 -26.48 12.93 -60.35
C PRO A 974 -25.58 11.68 -60.39
N ALA A 975 -24.28 11.74 -60.08
CA ALA A 975 -23.32 12.84 -59.88
C ALA A 975 -21.90 12.32 -60.25
N SER A 976 -20.84 13.10 -60.54
CA SER A 976 -20.64 14.56 -60.55
C SER A 976 -20.16 15.03 -61.94
N ALA A 977 -20.24 16.34 -62.23
CA ALA A 977 -19.93 16.88 -63.57
C ALA A 977 -18.53 17.52 -63.64
N VAL A 978 -17.63 16.95 -64.45
CA VAL A 978 -16.20 17.32 -64.49
C VAL A 978 -15.85 18.26 -65.65
N ILE A 979 -14.91 19.18 -65.41
CA ILE A 979 -14.46 20.21 -66.37
C ILE A 979 -13.26 19.70 -67.20
N GLY A 980 -13.54 18.93 -68.25
CA GLY A 980 -12.49 18.43 -69.16
C GLY A 980 -12.06 19.45 -70.23
N ILE A 981 -10.76 19.67 -70.40
CA ILE A 981 -10.20 20.35 -71.58
C ILE A 981 -10.19 19.35 -72.75
N PRO A 982 -10.93 19.58 -73.86
CA PRO A 982 -11.04 18.59 -74.91
C PRO A 982 -9.73 18.42 -75.70
N ASN A 983 -9.21 17.19 -75.72
CA ASN A 983 -8.02 16.71 -76.46
C ASN A 983 -6.63 17.01 -75.82
N ALA A 984 -6.52 16.98 -74.48
CA ALA A 984 -5.25 16.62 -73.85
C ALA A 984 -5.05 15.08 -73.90
N THR A 985 -3.81 14.60 -74.00
CA THR A 985 -3.50 13.14 -73.99
C THR A 985 -2.21 12.90 -73.20
N LEU A 986 -2.28 12.09 -72.15
CA LEU A 986 -1.10 11.70 -71.36
C LEU A 986 -0.45 10.44 -71.96
N THR A 987 0.87 10.40 -72.02
CA THR A 987 1.64 9.23 -72.46
C THR A 987 2.85 9.00 -71.56
N VAL A 988 2.98 7.80 -70.99
CA VAL A 988 4.20 7.38 -70.27
C VAL A 988 4.93 6.36 -71.14
N GLY A 989 6.24 6.54 -71.35
CA GLY A 989 7.04 5.70 -72.25
C GLY A 989 6.62 5.71 -73.73
N GLY A 990 5.66 6.56 -74.13
CA GLY A 990 5.03 6.57 -75.45
C GLY A 990 3.70 5.82 -75.55
N THR A 991 3.25 5.16 -74.48
CA THR A 991 1.95 4.49 -74.41
C THR A 991 0.87 5.45 -73.88
N PRO A 992 -0.30 5.61 -74.53
CA PRO A 992 -1.39 6.42 -74.00
C PRO A 992 -1.96 5.82 -72.72
N VAL A 993 -2.14 6.65 -71.69
CA VAL A 993 -2.73 6.24 -70.40
C VAL A 993 -4.19 6.73 -70.36
N PRO A 994 -5.18 5.87 -70.05
CA PRO A 994 -6.50 6.32 -69.62
C PRO A 994 -6.40 7.14 -68.34
N PHE A 995 -7.33 8.06 -68.12
CA PHE A 995 -7.46 8.79 -66.86
C PHE A 995 -8.94 9.05 -66.63
N ASP A 996 -9.43 8.72 -65.43
CA ASP A 996 -10.71 9.22 -64.95
C ASP A 996 -10.48 10.42 -64.03
N ALA A 997 -11.40 11.39 -64.08
CA ALA A 997 -11.16 12.75 -63.60
C ALA A 997 -11.88 13.03 -62.27
N GLY A 998 -11.49 12.28 -61.24
CA GLY A 998 -12.01 12.40 -59.88
C GLY A 998 -11.62 13.71 -59.18
N ASP A 999 -12.57 14.26 -58.43
CA ASP A 999 -12.48 15.24 -57.34
C ASP A 999 -11.50 16.43 -57.43
N ALA A 1000 -12.06 17.57 -57.85
CA ALA A 1000 -11.55 18.90 -57.52
C ALA A 1000 -12.71 19.85 -57.17
N VAL A 1001 -13.00 20.02 -55.87
CA VAL A 1001 -14.02 20.97 -55.39
C VAL A 1001 -13.44 22.38 -55.30
N TRP A 1002 -14.11 23.37 -55.91
CA TRP A 1002 -13.74 24.78 -55.77
C TRP A 1002 -14.95 25.69 -55.54
N ASN A 1003 -14.91 26.44 -54.43
CA ASN A 1003 -15.95 27.40 -54.04
C ASN A 1003 -15.41 28.84 -54.16
N GLY A 1004 -15.69 29.54 -55.27
CA GLY A 1004 -15.28 30.93 -55.45
C GLY A 1004 -15.83 31.61 -56.72
N PRO A 1005 -15.75 32.95 -56.82
CA PRO A 1005 -16.09 33.70 -58.03
C PRO A 1005 -14.92 33.74 -59.03
N LEU A 1006 -15.21 33.55 -60.31
CA LEU A 1006 -14.24 33.23 -61.36
C LEU A 1006 -13.38 34.42 -61.86
N THR A 1007 -12.08 34.44 -61.51
CA THR A 1007 -11.01 35.15 -62.29
C THR A 1007 -9.67 34.40 -62.34
N GLY A 1008 -9.70 33.09 -62.48
CA GLY A 1008 -8.56 32.17 -62.56
C GLY A 1008 -9.06 30.73 -62.44
N VAL A 1009 -8.27 29.75 -62.85
CA VAL A 1009 -8.60 28.31 -62.71
C VAL A 1009 -7.33 27.56 -62.34
N ASP A 1010 -7.21 27.17 -61.08
CA ASP A 1010 -6.12 26.31 -60.60
C ASP A 1010 -6.55 24.84 -60.77
N GLY A 1011 -5.66 24.00 -61.30
CA GLY A 1011 -5.92 22.58 -61.54
C GLY A 1011 -4.98 21.67 -60.74
N LEU A 1012 -5.56 20.69 -60.07
CA LEU A 1012 -4.85 19.54 -59.50
C LEU A 1012 -5.09 18.33 -60.40
N LEU A 1013 -4.04 17.58 -60.73
CA LEU A 1013 -4.11 16.27 -61.37
C LEU A 1013 -3.69 15.22 -60.35
N LEU A 1014 -4.68 14.43 -59.93
CA LEU A 1014 -4.52 13.18 -59.20
C LEU A 1014 -4.50 12.01 -60.21
N PHE A 1015 -3.83 10.92 -59.86
CA PHE A 1015 -3.59 9.79 -60.78
C PHE A 1015 -4.41 8.55 -60.39
N ASN A 1016 -5.71 8.57 -60.64
CA ASN A 1016 -6.56 7.36 -60.56
C ASN A 1016 -6.62 6.70 -61.94
N ALA A 1017 -6.02 5.52 -62.06
CA ALA A 1017 -5.88 4.77 -63.33
C ALA A 1017 -6.87 3.60 -63.40
N VAL A 1018 -8.17 3.90 -63.41
CA VAL A 1018 -9.24 2.90 -63.49
C VAL A 1018 -9.53 2.52 -64.96
N ASN A 1019 -9.80 1.23 -65.20
CA ASN A 1019 -10.33 0.62 -66.43
C ASN A 1019 -9.47 0.70 -67.73
N MET A 1020 -8.96 -0.46 -68.19
CA MET A 1020 -9.26 -1.00 -69.54
C MET A 1020 -9.10 -2.54 -69.59
N PRO A 1021 -9.93 -3.28 -70.38
CA PRO A 1021 -10.01 -4.74 -70.30
C PRO A 1021 -9.10 -5.51 -71.27
N ALA A 1022 -8.81 -6.79 -70.91
CA ALA A 1022 -8.57 -7.99 -71.71
C ALA A 1022 -7.81 -7.87 -73.07
N PRO A 1023 -6.75 -8.69 -73.30
CA PRO A 1023 -6.98 -10.11 -73.58
C PRO A 1023 -5.87 -11.07 -73.05
N ASN A 1024 -6.18 -12.33 -72.74
CA ASN A 1024 -6.69 -13.28 -73.74
C ASN A 1024 -7.25 -14.60 -73.17
#